data_AF-A0A0D2MDD5-F1
#
_entry.id   AF-A0A0D2MDD5-F1
#
_cell.length_a   1.000
_cell.length_b   1.000
_cell.length_c   1.000
_cell.angle_alpha   90.00
_cell.angle_beta   90.00
_cell.angle_gamma   90.00
#
_symmetry.space_group_name_H-M   'P 1'
#
loop_
_entity.id
_entity.type
_entity.pdbx_description
1 polymer ?
#
loop_
_entity_poly.entity_id
_entity_poly.type
_entity_poly.pdbx_seq_one_letter_code
_entity_poly.pdbx_strand_id
1 'polypeptide(L)'
;MFAASAPGAAVPFEERYQALAGTAGGGGGWEDTPEEREELLLALDAALSDGLPCYAAALAAAPHAPALLAAASDAWRGAAAAVGQQSQRLADVLETFVLPVNAHTRYRGATKGSVLYLPGVIRAVTSDWNHKKIYASRCTGGKRVAQVCICVDVSSSMAGQRLQAAQEGAVMAIEALVNCGLEDFCVIAFAGGVQLVKGPDTPWGPETQLALLRAFAAGAGGPAGRAATLDAAAVDAAAALMAAARPKPGAERLALVFTDGLGTTGVRLAGALARATDSRVRVVGVGLGFDATFVPATYQRWATAALPRDLPDALQALFSQDEPSAGGAPVPPAAAPGGAGAGLVPVRRGAAESLDGLLQVQLEGQARLFTGLVRALGDEVEAKVLHTQPDDMSVDVCFAIDVTGSMSGWIEACKAQVLAIATQLLPKIKQQTKGLDVRVRWGLVAYRDVDDAVPLEIVPFADAPDALIAKVKSLQAAGGGDEPEDMAAALATAAGLDWCSKARFLVVLADAPPHGSECHDLAAGADRYPGGPPTPGAGLAEVMDALRKNEIDLMMMPVKKGRLDKTLAAFRRHYERPDSTHLKLTVEPLFNAAAPPAGAFHFVFCLDCSGSMSGRPWADVVQAYGQLLARRRSDQNQGDVVSVVTFCSSPHVAAAVTPIDAAPSSLPYSGGGTCFAPALAECQRLLEAAPARYTPVLIFMSDGEDCSSGATQAVQQLCSRLRMCNLQVHTIAFGSGIKLLEDMAAAAGSAGQYHAAAGGLQLQQVFVQIAAECSAVDGLVREFAQKLTEMISVKIMVDYL
;
A
#
# COMPACT_ATOMS: atom_id res chain seq x y z
N MET A 1 -38.16 7.45 -28.09
CA MET A 1 -39.41 6.81 -27.64
C MET A 1 -39.09 5.34 -27.35
N PHE A 2 -38.68 5.04 -26.13
CA PHE A 2 -38.87 3.75 -25.44
C PHE A 2 -38.66 4.04 -23.97
N ALA A 3 -39.74 4.50 -23.34
CA ALA A 3 -39.91 4.39 -21.91
C ALA A 3 -40.04 2.89 -21.60
N ALA A 4 -39.14 2.39 -20.76
CA ALA A 4 -39.38 1.19 -19.98
C ALA A 4 -39.39 1.64 -18.51
N SER A 5 -40.53 1.42 -17.89
CA SER A 5 -40.93 1.81 -16.54
C SER A 5 -39.93 1.47 -15.43
N ALA A 6 -39.75 2.42 -14.51
CA ALA A 6 -39.03 2.26 -13.25
C ALA A 6 -39.59 1.11 -12.37
N PRO A 7 -38.73 0.40 -11.65
CA PRO A 7 -39.08 -0.22 -10.37
C PRO A 7 -38.37 0.53 -9.24
N GLY A 8 -39.15 1.34 -8.50
CA GLY A 8 -38.84 1.86 -7.17
C GLY A 8 -37.55 2.67 -7.03
N ALA A 9 -37.60 3.97 -7.35
CA ALA A 9 -36.58 4.90 -6.90
C ALA A 9 -36.52 4.84 -5.37
N ALA A 10 -35.46 4.25 -4.82
CA ALA A 10 -35.09 4.45 -3.42
C ALA A 10 -34.82 5.96 -3.30
N VAL A 11 -35.75 6.67 -2.68
CA VAL A 11 -35.57 8.06 -2.27
C VAL A 11 -34.22 8.11 -1.54
N PRO A 12 -33.21 8.85 -2.04
CA PRO A 12 -31.90 8.94 -1.42
C PRO A 12 -32.06 9.30 0.05
N PHE A 13 -31.22 8.72 0.91
CA PHE A 13 -31.20 9.03 2.34
C PHE A 13 -31.12 10.55 2.58
N GLU A 14 -30.47 11.27 1.66
CA GLU A 14 -30.41 12.72 1.53
C GLU A 14 -31.78 13.41 1.50
N GLU A 15 -32.77 12.93 0.73
CA GLU A 15 -34.10 13.57 0.64
C GLU A 15 -34.93 13.34 1.92
N ARG A 16 -34.79 12.18 2.56
CA ARG A 16 -35.43 11.89 3.86
C ARG A 16 -34.76 12.63 5.02
N TYR A 17 -33.45 12.83 4.94
CA TYR A 17 -32.67 13.63 5.88
C TYR A 17 -32.87 15.13 5.68
N GLN A 18 -32.95 15.62 4.44
CA GLN A 18 -33.29 17.01 4.15
C GLN A 18 -34.72 17.34 4.55
N ALA A 19 -35.68 16.39 4.50
CA ALA A 19 -36.99 16.59 5.13
C ALA A 19 -36.91 16.78 6.67
N LEU A 20 -35.86 16.28 7.33
CA LEU A 20 -35.54 16.52 8.75
C LEU A 20 -34.73 17.82 8.97
N ALA A 21 -34.09 18.38 7.94
CA ALA A 21 -33.26 19.59 8.02
C ALA A 21 -33.89 20.83 7.36
N GLY A 22 -34.92 20.71 6.52
CA GLY A 22 -35.50 21.82 5.76
C GLY A 22 -36.85 21.50 5.08
N THR A 23 -37.91 22.10 5.65
CA THR A 23 -39.19 22.53 5.04
C THR A 23 -40.15 21.54 4.35
N ALA A 24 -41.39 21.56 4.89
CA ALA A 24 -42.70 21.39 4.25
C ALA A 24 -43.37 19.99 4.26
N GLY A 25 -44.37 19.84 5.14
CA GLY A 25 -45.56 19.05 4.82
C GLY A 25 -46.17 18.19 5.92
N GLY A 26 -46.73 18.78 6.98
CA GLY A 26 -47.91 18.24 7.66
C GLY A 26 -47.70 17.43 8.95
N GLY A 27 -48.02 18.09 10.08
CA GLY A 27 -48.64 17.44 11.25
C GLY A 27 -47.69 16.98 12.35
N GLY A 28 -47.22 17.89 13.20
CA GLY A 28 -46.58 17.51 14.46
C GLY A 28 -45.87 18.64 15.22
N GLY A 29 -46.62 19.57 15.79
CA GLY A 29 -46.27 20.30 17.03
C GLY A 29 -44.87 20.92 17.19
N TRP A 30 -44.34 21.59 16.17
CA TRP A 30 -43.14 22.43 16.28
C TRP A 30 -43.52 23.88 15.98
N GLU A 31 -43.49 24.75 17.00
CA GLU A 31 -43.86 26.17 16.92
C GLU A 31 -42.65 27.12 16.74
N ASP A 32 -41.41 26.61 16.82
CA ASP A 32 -40.18 27.43 16.77
C ASP A 32 -39.66 27.68 15.34
N THR A 33 -38.84 28.73 15.20
CA THR A 33 -38.29 29.19 13.92
C THR A 33 -37.23 28.23 13.35
N PRO A 34 -37.03 28.18 12.02
CA PRO A 34 -35.97 27.38 11.40
C PRO A 34 -34.55 27.64 11.94
N GLU A 35 -34.32 28.86 12.45
CA GLU A 35 -33.04 29.31 13.01
C GLU A 35 -32.77 28.69 14.38
N GLU A 36 -33.77 28.66 15.27
CA GLU A 36 -33.68 28.00 16.59
C GLU A 36 -33.47 26.48 16.47
N ARG A 37 -34.06 25.87 15.43
CA ARG A 37 -33.82 24.46 15.06
C ARG A 37 -32.36 24.20 14.71
N GLU A 38 -31.80 25.03 13.83
CA GLU A 38 -30.44 24.86 13.33
C GLU A 38 -29.43 25.06 14.45
N GLU A 39 -29.64 26.04 15.33
CA GLU A 39 -28.81 26.29 16.50
C GLU A 39 -28.82 25.11 17.48
N LEU A 40 -30.00 24.54 17.77
CA LEU A 40 -30.12 23.34 18.60
C LEU A 40 -29.37 22.15 17.99
N LEU A 41 -29.51 21.95 16.69
CA LEU A 41 -28.86 20.86 15.96
C LEU A 41 -27.33 20.99 15.95
N LEU A 42 -26.81 22.20 15.78
CA LEU A 42 -25.38 22.50 15.89
C LEU A 42 -24.85 22.28 17.32
N ALA A 43 -25.62 22.66 18.33
CA ALA A 43 -25.27 22.41 19.74
C ALA A 43 -25.19 20.91 20.06
N LEU A 44 -26.10 20.10 19.51
CA LEU A 44 -26.08 18.64 19.66
C LEU A 44 -24.86 18.00 18.97
N ASP A 45 -24.46 18.48 17.79
CA ASP A 45 -23.26 17.98 17.10
C ASP A 45 -21.97 18.29 17.86
N ALA A 46 -21.88 19.50 18.42
CA ALA A 46 -20.78 19.90 19.29
C ALA A 46 -20.72 19.00 20.53
N ALA A 47 -21.87 18.80 21.20
CA ALA A 47 -21.96 17.94 22.37
C ALA A 47 -21.64 16.46 22.06
N LEU A 48 -22.00 15.96 20.87
CA LEU A 48 -21.64 14.62 20.42
C LEU A 48 -20.15 14.49 20.12
N SER A 49 -19.49 15.56 19.68
CA SER A 49 -18.05 15.61 19.49
C SER A 49 -17.29 15.59 20.83
N ASP A 50 -17.85 16.20 21.87
CA ASP A 50 -17.32 16.16 23.24
C ASP A 50 -17.55 14.80 23.93
N GLY A 51 -18.53 14.02 23.46
CA GLY A 51 -18.75 12.62 23.83
C GLY A 51 -20.19 12.29 24.23
N LEU A 52 -20.50 10.98 24.30
CA LEU A 52 -21.86 10.49 24.62
C LEU A 52 -22.47 11.07 25.91
N PRO A 53 -21.73 11.28 27.02
CA PRO A 53 -22.30 11.89 28.22
C PRO A 53 -22.71 13.35 28.01
N CYS A 54 -21.91 14.12 27.27
CA CYS A 54 -22.21 15.52 26.93
C CYS A 54 -23.41 15.60 25.99
N TYR A 55 -23.48 14.71 24.99
CA TYR A 55 -24.63 14.59 24.10
C TYR A 55 -25.92 14.24 24.85
N ALA A 56 -25.89 13.27 25.75
CA ALA A 56 -27.07 12.89 26.54
C ALA A 56 -27.54 14.06 27.44
N ALA A 57 -26.61 14.82 28.02
CA ALA A 57 -26.93 16.00 28.82
C ALA A 57 -27.54 17.13 27.96
N ALA A 58 -26.98 17.38 26.78
CA ALA A 58 -27.50 18.38 25.83
C ALA A 58 -28.89 18.01 25.32
N LEU A 59 -29.10 16.73 25.00
CA LEU A 59 -30.40 16.21 24.58
C LEU A 59 -31.44 16.28 25.70
N ALA A 60 -31.07 15.99 26.95
CA ALA A 60 -31.97 16.11 28.10
C ALA A 60 -32.34 17.57 28.42
N ALA A 61 -31.46 18.52 28.11
CA ALA A 61 -31.68 19.96 28.28
C ALA A 61 -32.51 20.58 27.14
N ALA A 62 -32.64 19.89 26.00
CA ALA A 62 -33.33 20.40 24.83
C ALA A 62 -34.85 20.26 24.95
N PRO A 63 -35.63 21.37 24.92
CA PRO A 63 -37.08 21.34 25.12
C PRO A 63 -37.83 20.51 24.06
N HIS A 64 -37.28 20.41 22.85
CA HIS A 64 -37.87 19.68 21.72
C HIS A 64 -37.30 18.28 21.48
N ALA A 65 -36.49 17.76 22.41
CA ALA A 65 -35.86 16.45 22.28
C ALA A 65 -36.84 15.31 21.96
N PRO A 66 -38.05 15.20 22.58
CA PRO A 66 -38.97 14.10 22.29
C PRO A 66 -39.44 14.06 20.83
N ALA A 67 -39.67 15.21 20.21
CA ALA A 67 -40.10 15.31 18.82
C ALA A 67 -38.96 14.93 17.85
N LEU A 68 -37.73 15.38 18.14
CA LEU A 68 -36.54 15.03 17.36
C LEU A 68 -36.26 13.52 17.41
N LEU A 69 -36.39 12.91 18.59
CA LEU A 69 -36.19 11.49 18.79
C LEU A 69 -37.26 10.66 18.05
N ALA A 70 -38.52 11.06 18.12
CA ALA A 70 -39.59 10.41 17.37
C ALA A 70 -39.35 10.45 15.86
N ALA A 71 -38.97 11.61 15.33
CA ALA A 71 -38.69 11.80 13.91
C ALA A 71 -37.46 11.00 13.45
N ALA A 72 -36.39 10.95 14.26
CA ALA A 72 -35.22 10.11 14.00
C ALA A 72 -35.59 8.62 13.94
N SER A 73 -36.42 8.15 14.86
CA SER A 73 -36.89 6.76 14.87
C SER A 73 -37.84 6.41 13.71
N ASP A 74 -38.65 7.35 13.24
CA ASP A 74 -39.47 7.18 12.04
C ASP A 74 -38.59 7.09 10.78
N ALA A 75 -37.60 7.97 10.66
CA ALA A 75 -36.64 7.95 9.54
C ALA A 75 -35.82 6.66 9.51
N TRP A 76 -35.34 6.22 10.67
CA TRP A 76 -34.63 4.94 10.80
C TRP A 76 -35.51 3.76 10.38
N ARG A 77 -36.77 3.69 10.85
CA ARG A 77 -37.73 2.66 10.44
C ARG A 77 -37.96 2.66 8.93
N GLY A 78 -38.07 3.84 8.32
CA GLY A 78 -38.20 3.98 6.87
C GLY A 78 -36.97 3.46 6.10
N ALA A 79 -35.77 3.69 6.62
CA ALA A 79 -34.52 3.19 6.02
C ALA A 79 -34.36 1.67 6.21
N ALA A 80 -34.58 1.18 7.43
CA ALA A 80 -34.57 -0.25 7.75
C ALA A 80 -35.57 -1.04 6.89
N ALA A 81 -36.77 -0.51 6.66
CA ALA A 81 -37.76 -1.13 5.79
C ALA A 81 -37.29 -1.24 4.32
N ALA A 82 -36.52 -0.26 3.82
CA ALA A 82 -36.02 -0.26 2.45
C ALA A 82 -34.96 -1.35 2.20
N VAL A 83 -34.17 -1.69 3.23
CA VAL A 83 -33.14 -2.75 3.17
C VAL A 83 -33.58 -4.03 3.87
N GLY A 84 -34.86 -4.18 4.23
CA GLY A 84 -35.35 -5.23 5.12
C GLY A 84 -35.01 -6.65 4.63
N GLN A 85 -35.26 -6.94 3.34
CA GLN A 85 -34.95 -8.26 2.77
C GLN A 85 -33.44 -8.56 2.80
N GLN A 86 -32.62 -7.57 2.49
CA GLN A 86 -31.16 -7.67 2.44
C GLN A 86 -30.56 -7.75 3.84
N SER A 87 -31.12 -7.03 4.82
CA SER A 87 -30.71 -7.10 6.23
C SER A 87 -30.99 -8.47 6.83
N GLN A 88 -32.10 -9.12 6.47
CA GLN A 88 -32.38 -10.50 6.89
C GLN A 88 -31.39 -11.49 6.26
N ARG A 89 -31.10 -11.33 4.97
CA ARG A 89 -30.09 -12.15 4.28
C ARG A 89 -28.70 -11.95 4.90
N LEU A 90 -28.33 -10.70 5.21
CA LEU A 90 -27.09 -10.39 5.89
C LEU A 90 -27.06 -11.00 7.29
N ALA A 91 -28.17 -10.96 8.03
CA ALA A 91 -28.28 -11.64 9.32
C ALA A 91 -28.05 -13.14 9.17
N ASP A 92 -28.64 -13.79 8.17
CA ASP A 92 -28.41 -15.22 7.91
C ASP A 92 -26.93 -15.51 7.60
N VAL A 93 -26.26 -14.63 6.81
CA VAL A 93 -24.82 -14.73 6.53
C VAL A 93 -23.99 -14.54 7.79
N LEU A 94 -24.31 -13.52 8.61
CA LEU A 94 -23.64 -13.27 9.87
C LEU A 94 -23.79 -14.46 10.83
N GLU A 95 -24.98 -15.02 10.96
CA GLU A 95 -25.22 -16.17 11.84
C GLU A 95 -24.54 -17.45 11.37
N THR A 96 -24.40 -17.64 10.05
CA THR A 96 -23.90 -18.89 9.46
C THR A 96 -22.39 -18.88 9.30
N PHE A 97 -21.82 -17.79 8.79
CA PHE A 97 -20.42 -17.73 8.34
C PHE A 97 -19.53 -16.81 9.16
N VAL A 98 -20.10 -15.78 9.79
CA VAL A 98 -19.29 -14.72 10.42
C VAL A 98 -19.24 -14.86 11.94
N LEU A 99 -20.35 -15.20 12.58
CA LEU A 99 -20.55 -15.22 14.03
C LEU A 99 -21.28 -16.52 14.46
N PRO A 100 -20.66 -17.70 14.26
CA PRO A 100 -21.29 -18.98 14.59
C PRO A 100 -21.53 -19.10 16.10
N VAL A 101 -22.56 -19.86 16.47
CA VAL A 101 -22.88 -20.16 17.88
C VAL A 101 -21.79 -21.03 18.49
N ASN A 102 -21.37 -20.73 19.72
CA ASN A 102 -20.43 -21.56 20.49
C ASN A 102 -20.86 -23.04 20.51
N ALA A 103 -20.00 -23.94 20.01
CA ALA A 103 -20.24 -25.39 19.94
C ALA A 103 -20.55 -26.04 21.31
N HIS A 104 -20.16 -25.37 22.40
CA HIS A 104 -20.33 -25.85 23.78
C HIS A 104 -21.63 -25.39 24.47
N THR A 105 -22.43 -24.50 23.87
CA THR A 105 -23.76 -24.18 24.41
C THR A 105 -24.74 -25.30 24.07
N ARG A 106 -25.13 -26.10 25.07
CA ARG A 106 -26.07 -27.23 24.91
C ARG A 106 -27.37 -26.76 24.23
N TYR A 107 -27.57 -27.25 23.00
CA TYR A 107 -28.76 -27.07 22.19
C TYR A 107 -30.02 -27.58 22.93
N ARG A 108 -31.01 -26.71 23.15
CA ARG A 108 -32.41 -27.18 23.28
C ARG A 108 -32.98 -27.25 21.86
N GLY A 109 -33.63 -28.36 21.52
CA GLY A 109 -34.29 -28.49 20.22
C GLY A 109 -35.40 -27.45 20.04
N ALA A 110 -35.48 -26.80 18.88
CA ALA A 110 -36.60 -25.92 18.57
C ALA A 110 -37.89 -26.73 18.40
N THR A 111 -39.00 -26.18 18.84
CA THR A 111 -40.31 -26.87 18.83
C THR A 111 -41.04 -26.81 17.50
N LYS A 112 -40.63 -26.02 16.50
CA LYS A 112 -41.24 -26.03 15.15
C LYS A 112 -40.29 -25.61 14.02
N GLY A 113 -40.24 -26.45 12.98
CA GLY A 113 -39.82 -26.10 11.61
C GLY A 113 -38.47 -26.68 11.16
N SER A 114 -38.50 -27.42 10.06
CA SER A 114 -37.34 -27.83 9.27
C SER A 114 -37.20 -26.93 8.03
N VAL A 115 -35.97 -26.51 7.71
CA VAL A 115 -35.65 -25.78 6.47
C VAL A 115 -34.86 -26.70 5.55
N LEU A 116 -35.08 -26.60 4.23
CA LEU A 116 -34.32 -27.36 3.25
C LEU A 116 -32.84 -26.96 3.28
N TYR A 117 -31.96 -27.93 3.50
CA TYR A 117 -30.52 -27.74 3.51
C TYR A 117 -30.00 -27.97 2.09
N LEU A 118 -29.78 -26.89 1.34
CA LEU A 118 -29.45 -26.95 -0.09
C LEU A 118 -28.27 -27.88 -0.42
N PRO A 119 -27.16 -27.90 0.35
CA PRO A 119 -26.08 -28.87 0.13
C PRO A 119 -26.51 -30.34 0.36
N GLY A 120 -27.40 -30.59 1.32
CA GLY A 120 -27.99 -31.91 1.55
C GLY A 120 -28.93 -32.34 0.42
N VAL A 121 -29.68 -31.39 -0.15
CA VAL A 121 -30.54 -31.61 -1.33
C VAL A 121 -29.69 -31.94 -2.55
N ILE A 122 -28.60 -31.20 -2.79
CA ILE A 122 -27.66 -31.48 -3.89
C ILE A 122 -27.10 -32.89 -3.72
N ARG A 123 -26.63 -33.25 -2.52
CA ARG A 123 -26.14 -34.62 -2.22
C ARG A 123 -27.21 -35.68 -2.39
N ALA A 124 -28.46 -35.40 -2.04
CA ALA A 124 -29.57 -36.32 -2.25
C ALA A 124 -29.84 -36.53 -3.74
N VAL A 125 -29.89 -35.47 -4.54
CA VAL A 125 -30.10 -35.57 -5.98
C VAL A 125 -28.94 -36.31 -6.66
N THR A 126 -27.69 -36.02 -6.28
CA THR A 126 -26.52 -36.72 -6.84
C THR A 126 -26.35 -38.16 -6.36
N SER A 127 -27.05 -38.58 -5.30
CA SER A 127 -26.99 -39.95 -4.77
C SER A 127 -28.26 -40.76 -5.03
N ASP A 128 -29.08 -40.36 -6.01
CA ASP A 128 -30.40 -40.97 -6.27
C ASP A 128 -31.25 -41.10 -5.00
N TRP A 129 -31.30 -40.02 -4.22
CA TRP A 129 -32.04 -39.89 -2.97
C TRP A 129 -31.58 -40.82 -1.83
N ASN A 130 -30.40 -41.45 -1.93
CA ASN A 130 -29.81 -42.19 -0.81
C ASN A 130 -29.38 -41.28 0.35
N HIS A 131 -29.01 -40.03 0.08
CA HIS A 131 -28.69 -39.06 1.13
C HIS A 131 -29.97 -38.50 1.77
N LYS A 132 -30.29 -38.93 2.99
CA LYS A 132 -31.56 -38.60 3.65
C LYS A 132 -31.56 -37.31 4.49
N LYS A 133 -30.40 -36.67 4.69
CA LYS A 133 -30.26 -35.43 5.47
C LYS A 133 -30.48 -34.19 4.59
N ILE A 134 -31.71 -34.01 4.13
CA ILE A 134 -32.12 -32.88 3.26
C ILE A 134 -32.77 -31.71 4.02
N TYR A 135 -33.04 -31.90 5.32
CA TYR A 135 -33.62 -30.89 6.19
C TYR A 135 -32.64 -30.52 7.30
N ALA A 136 -32.41 -29.23 7.51
CA ALA A 136 -31.80 -28.70 8.72
C ALA A 136 -32.89 -28.44 9.76
N SER A 137 -32.67 -28.90 10.99
CA SER A 137 -33.51 -28.53 12.14
C SER A 137 -33.29 -27.05 12.43
N ARG A 138 -34.34 -26.22 12.55
CA ARG A 138 -34.16 -24.91 13.17
C ARG A 138 -33.63 -25.14 14.59
N CYS A 139 -32.46 -24.59 14.91
CA CYS A 139 -31.93 -24.59 16.26
C CYS A 139 -32.25 -23.23 16.87
N THR A 140 -33.15 -23.17 17.84
CA THR A 140 -33.29 -21.97 18.67
C THR A 140 -32.40 -22.13 19.90
N GLY A 141 -31.45 -21.20 20.06
CA GLY A 141 -30.75 -21.00 21.33
C GLY A 141 -29.36 -21.63 21.42
N GLY A 142 -28.36 -20.84 21.05
CA GLY A 142 -27.13 -20.70 21.82
C GLY A 142 -26.84 -19.21 21.98
N LYS A 143 -26.28 -18.79 23.12
CA LYS A 143 -25.91 -17.38 23.32
C LYS A 143 -24.75 -17.06 22.39
N ARG A 144 -24.99 -16.21 21.39
CA ARG A 144 -23.93 -15.64 20.55
C ARG A 144 -23.16 -14.64 21.39
N VAL A 145 -21.85 -14.85 21.41
CA VAL A 145 -20.93 -14.04 22.19
C VAL A 145 -19.99 -13.45 21.16
N ALA A 146 -20.34 -12.26 20.66
CA ALA A 146 -19.54 -11.53 19.69
C ALA A 146 -19.55 -10.05 20.07
N GLN A 147 -18.44 -9.37 19.83
CA GLN A 147 -18.32 -7.92 19.97
C GLN A 147 -18.11 -7.35 18.57
N VAL A 148 -19.06 -6.57 18.09
CA VAL A 148 -19.01 -6.00 16.74
C VAL A 148 -18.91 -4.48 16.83
N CYS A 149 -18.03 -3.88 16.05
CA CYS A 149 -17.93 -2.44 15.88
C CYS A 149 -18.16 -2.06 14.42
N ILE A 150 -19.11 -1.18 14.16
CA ILE A 150 -19.36 -0.62 12.82
C ILE A 150 -18.70 0.76 12.78
N CYS A 151 -17.74 0.92 11.87
CA CYS A 151 -17.07 2.18 11.61
C CYS A 151 -17.53 2.72 10.25
N VAL A 152 -18.03 3.95 10.20
CA VAL A 152 -18.49 4.57 8.96
C VAL A 152 -17.68 5.82 8.66
N ASP A 153 -17.06 5.83 7.48
CA ASP A 153 -16.35 6.98 6.94
C ASP A 153 -17.37 8.02 6.45
N VAL A 154 -17.30 9.22 7.02
CA VAL A 154 -18.11 10.39 6.66
C VAL A 154 -17.23 11.53 6.16
N SER A 155 -16.00 11.23 5.72
CA SER A 155 -15.05 12.22 5.21
C SER A 155 -15.42 12.75 3.82
N SER A 156 -14.71 13.79 3.38
CA SER A 156 -14.96 14.42 2.07
C SER A 156 -14.75 13.48 0.89
N SER A 157 -13.95 12.42 1.01
CA SER A 157 -13.76 11.43 -0.07
C SER A 157 -15.00 10.56 -0.30
N MET A 158 -15.86 10.46 0.71
CA MET A 158 -17.11 9.72 0.65
C MET A 158 -18.24 10.52 0.00
N ALA A 159 -18.09 11.82 -0.26
CA ALA A 159 -19.19 12.68 -0.73
C ALA A 159 -19.95 12.13 -1.95
N GLY A 160 -21.26 12.35 -1.99
CA GLY A 160 -22.14 11.90 -3.07
C GLY A 160 -22.51 10.42 -2.97
N GLN A 161 -22.44 9.69 -4.08
CA GLN A 161 -22.97 8.31 -4.18
C GLN A 161 -22.25 7.30 -3.26
N ARG A 162 -20.98 7.54 -2.90
CA ARG A 162 -20.21 6.64 -2.02
C ARG A 162 -20.73 6.68 -0.58
N LEU A 163 -20.97 7.87 -0.04
CA LEU A 163 -21.54 8.06 1.30
C LEU A 163 -22.94 7.49 1.34
N GLN A 164 -23.76 7.70 0.30
CA GLN A 164 -25.09 7.09 0.22
C GLN A 164 -25.02 5.56 0.27
N ALA A 165 -24.13 4.95 -0.52
CA ALA A 165 -23.95 3.49 -0.53
C ALA A 165 -23.42 2.97 0.83
N ALA A 166 -22.50 3.70 1.46
CA ALA A 166 -21.98 3.38 2.79
C ALA A 166 -23.04 3.52 3.89
N GLN A 167 -23.91 4.53 3.83
CA GLN A 167 -25.05 4.72 4.73
C GLN A 167 -26.05 3.56 4.62
N GLU A 168 -26.44 3.20 3.39
CA GLU A 168 -27.33 2.05 3.14
C GLU A 168 -26.72 0.73 3.64
N GLY A 169 -25.42 0.53 3.41
CA GLY A 169 -24.68 -0.62 3.93
C GLY A 169 -24.59 -0.66 5.45
N ALA A 170 -24.34 0.48 6.10
CA ALA A 170 -24.29 0.59 7.56
C ALA A 170 -25.65 0.33 8.20
N VAL A 171 -26.74 0.88 7.65
CA VAL A 171 -28.11 0.59 8.11
C VAL A 171 -28.40 -0.90 8.00
N MET A 172 -28.08 -1.51 6.85
CA MET A 172 -28.26 -2.94 6.63
C MET A 172 -27.48 -3.78 7.65
N ALA A 173 -26.23 -3.43 7.93
CA ALA A 173 -25.40 -4.13 8.90
C ALA A 173 -25.90 -3.98 10.34
N ILE A 174 -26.34 -2.78 10.74
CA ILE A 174 -26.91 -2.53 12.08
C ILE A 174 -28.20 -3.34 12.26
N GLU A 175 -29.12 -3.29 11.29
CA GLU A 175 -30.36 -4.06 11.35
C GLU A 175 -30.08 -5.57 11.36
N ALA A 176 -29.09 -6.04 10.60
CA ALA A 176 -28.67 -7.43 10.64
C ALA A 176 -28.17 -7.85 12.04
N LEU A 177 -27.37 -7.02 12.72
CA LEU A 177 -26.90 -7.29 14.08
C LEU A 177 -28.05 -7.33 15.10
N VAL A 178 -29.00 -6.40 15.00
CA VAL A 178 -30.21 -6.38 15.82
C VAL A 178 -31.02 -7.66 15.59
N ASN A 179 -31.21 -8.07 14.33
CA ASN A 179 -31.89 -9.33 13.97
C ASN A 179 -31.15 -10.58 14.49
N CYS A 180 -29.82 -10.55 14.57
CA CYS A 180 -29.01 -11.60 15.18
C CYS A 180 -29.10 -11.66 16.71
N GLY A 181 -29.74 -10.66 17.36
CA GLY A 181 -29.83 -10.52 18.81
C GLY A 181 -28.54 -10.01 19.47
N LEU A 182 -27.70 -9.29 18.73
CA LEU A 182 -26.48 -8.66 19.24
C LEU A 182 -26.79 -7.19 19.56
N GLU A 183 -26.98 -6.87 20.85
CA GLU A 183 -27.31 -5.51 21.30
C GLU A 183 -26.08 -4.70 21.75
N ASP A 184 -24.97 -5.37 22.07
CA ASP A 184 -23.74 -4.76 22.59
C ASP A 184 -22.73 -4.33 21.52
N PHE A 185 -23.19 -4.11 20.28
CA PHE A 185 -22.33 -3.57 19.22
C PHE A 185 -21.99 -2.10 19.45
N CYS A 186 -20.88 -1.65 18.86
CA CYS A 186 -20.44 -0.25 18.88
C CYS A 186 -20.63 0.38 17.49
N VAL A 187 -20.87 1.69 17.45
CA VAL A 187 -20.93 2.45 16.20
C VAL A 187 -20.05 3.68 16.32
N ILE A 188 -19.17 3.86 15.33
CA ILE A 188 -18.22 4.96 15.22
C ILE A 188 -18.42 5.62 13.85
N ALA A 189 -18.50 6.95 13.81
CA ALA A 189 -18.37 7.72 12.59
C ALA A 189 -17.00 8.40 12.58
N PHE A 190 -16.33 8.47 11.43
CA PHE A 190 -15.02 9.11 11.35
C PHE A 190 -14.83 9.95 10.09
N ALA A 191 -14.12 11.07 10.26
CA ALA A 191 -13.61 11.94 9.21
C ALA A 191 -12.28 12.53 9.73
N GLY A 192 -12.15 13.85 9.88
CA GLY A 192 -10.99 14.48 10.58
C GLY A 192 -11.01 14.36 12.09
N GLY A 193 -11.99 13.64 12.63
CA GLY A 193 -12.07 13.20 14.02
C GLY A 193 -12.79 11.85 14.07
N VAL A 194 -12.66 11.16 15.21
CA VAL A 194 -13.38 9.91 15.47
C VAL A 194 -14.48 10.20 16.47
N GLN A 195 -15.73 9.94 16.08
CA GLN A 195 -16.91 10.24 16.88
C GLN A 195 -17.61 8.94 17.29
N LEU A 196 -17.76 8.73 18.60
CA LEU A 196 -18.49 7.59 19.14
C LEU A 196 -19.99 7.86 19.12
N VAL A 197 -20.72 7.09 18.32
CA VAL A 197 -22.18 7.21 18.15
C VAL A 197 -22.95 6.29 19.09
N LYS A 198 -22.43 5.08 19.32
CA LYS A 198 -23.02 4.09 20.24
C LYS A 198 -21.90 3.33 20.95
N GLY A 199 -21.93 3.35 22.28
CA GLY A 199 -21.07 2.51 23.12
C GLY A 199 -21.64 1.09 23.34
N PRO A 200 -20.85 0.17 23.90
CA PRO A 200 -21.27 -1.21 24.15
C PRO A 200 -22.41 -1.31 25.17
N ASP A 201 -22.45 -0.40 26.15
CA ASP A 201 -23.47 -0.36 27.21
C ASP A 201 -24.67 0.52 26.86
N THR A 202 -24.63 1.21 25.72
CA THR A 202 -25.71 2.09 25.26
C THR A 202 -26.69 1.28 24.40
N PRO A 203 -28.01 1.27 24.69
CA PRO A 203 -28.98 0.55 23.87
C PRO A 203 -29.11 1.18 22.48
N TRP A 204 -29.42 0.36 21.47
CA TRP A 204 -29.80 0.88 20.15
C TRP A 204 -31.24 1.42 20.21
N GLY A 205 -31.39 2.74 20.13
CA GLY A 205 -32.69 3.40 20.28
C GLY A 205 -32.73 4.80 19.64
N PRO A 206 -33.77 5.59 19.93
CA PRO A 206 -33.98 6.90 19.30
C PRO A 206 -32.79 7.85 19.45
N GLU A 207 -32.11 7.84 20.60
CA GLU A 207 -30.98 8.75 20.89
C GLU A 207 -29.75 8.43 20.05
N THR A 208 -29.42 7.14 19.91
CA THR A 208 -28.28 6.67 19.11
C THR A 208 -28.60 6.70 17.62
N GLN A 209 -29.87 6.48 17.24
CA GLN A 209 -30.34 6.67 15.86
C GLN A 209 -30.18 8.13 15.45
N LEU A 210 -30.63 9.08 16.29
CA LEU A 210 -30.44 10.50 16.05
C LEU A 210 -28.94 10.84 15.93
N ALA A 211 -28.09 10.35 16.83
CA ALA A 211 -26.64 10.59 16.78
C ALA A 211 -26.01 10.10 15.47
N LEU A 212 -26.39 8.91 14.96
CA LEU A 212 -25.87 8.40 13.69
C LEU A 212 -26.35 9.22 12.50
N LEU A 213 -27.63 9.60 12.49
CA LEU A 213 -28.20 10.45 11.44
C LEU A 213 -27.53 11.83 11.40
N ARG A 214 -27.20 12.39 12.57
CA ARG A 214 -26.43 13.63 12.67
C ARG A 214 -25.02 13.47 12.13
N ALA A 215 -24.32 12.40 12.47
CA ALA A 215 -22.98 12.12 11.96
C ALA A 215 -22.94 12.00 10.42
N PHE A 216 -23.96 11.36 9.83
CA PHE A 216 -24.11 11.26 8.37
C PHE A 216 -24.30 12.61 7.69
N ALA A 217 -25.01 13.52 8.33
CA ALA A 217 -25.31 14.83 7.80
C ALA A 217 -24.18 15.84 7.91
N ALA A 218 -23.43 15.78 9.01
CA ALA A 218 -22.22 16.56 9.17
C ALA A 218 -21.23 16.29 8.03
N GLY A 219 -21.16 15.03 7.55
CA GLY A 219 -20.35 14.65 6.39
C GLY A 219 -20.92 15.06 5.03
N ALA A 220 -22.24 15.25 4.90
CA ALA A 220 -22.91 15.51 3.62
C ALA A 220 -22.94 17.00 3.20
N GLY A 221 -22.81 17.96 4.13
CA GLY A 221 -22.90 19.39 3.76
C GLY A 221 -22.61 20.45 4.82
N GLY A 222 -22.03 20.11 5.98
CA GLY A 222 -21.74 21.08 7.04
C GLY A 222 -20.43 21.89 6.81
N PRO A 223 -20.25 23.05 7.48
CA PRO A 223 -19.00 23.83 7.44
C PRO A 223 -17.76 23.07 7.96
N ALA A 224 -17.94 21.87 8.52
CA ALA A 224 -16.91 20.91 8.91
C ALA A 224 -16.43 19.99 7.77
N GLY A 225 -16.99 20.09 6.56
CA GLY A 225 -16.68 19.25 5.37
C GLY A 225 -15.28 19.41 4.75
N ARG A 226 -14.29 19.88 5.52
CA ARG A 226 -12.87 20.00 5.15
C ARG A 226 -11.97 18.93 5.81
N ALA A 227 -12.57 17.92 6.41
CA ALA A 227 -11.89 17.04 7.35
C ALA A 227 -11.29 15.80 6.65
N ALA A 228 -9.97 15.67 6.69
CA ALA A 228 -9.22 14.51 6.18
C ALA A 228 -9.65 13.21 6.90
N THR A 229 -9.71 12.08 6.20
CA THR A 229 -10.00 10.75 6.76
C THR A 229 -9.00 10.30 7.87
N LEU A 230 -9.53 9.78 8.99
CA LEU A 230 -8.78 9.24 10.14
C LEU A 230 -9.10 7.76 10.41
N ASP A 231 -9.06 6.94 9.37
CA ASP A 231 -9.30 5.49 9.43
C ASP A 231 -8.44 4.71 10.46
N ALA A 232 -7.15 5.03 10.61
CA ALA A 232 -6.28 4.38 11.60
C ALA A 232 -6.74 4.66 13.04
N ALA A 233 -7.14 5.89 13.33
CA ALA A 233 -7.66 6.27 14.63
C ALA A 233 -9.03 5.61 14.90
N ALA A 234 -9.86 5.45 13.86
CA ALA A 234 -11.13 4.75 13.96
C ALA A 234 -10.93 3.25 14.28
N VAL A 235 -9.94 2.59 13.65
CA VAL A 235 -9.58 1.20 13.93
C VAL A 235 -9.03 1.04 15.36
N ASP A 236 -8.13 1.93 15.80
CA ASP A 236 -7.62 1.92 17.17
C ASP A 236 -8.74 2.16 18.20
N ALA A 237 -9.66 3.10 17.92
CA ALA A 237 -10.81 3.36 18.77
C ALA A 237 -11.75 2.14 18.84
N ALA A 238 -12.03 1.49 17.72
CA ALA A 238 -12.82 0.26 17.69
C ALA A 238 -12.17 -0.84 18.54
N ALA A 239 -10.85 -1.03 18.42
CA ALA A 239 -10.11 -2.00 19.22
C ALA A 239 -10.14 -1.66 20.72
N ALA A 240 -9.94 -0.39 21.07
CA ALA A 240 -9.99 0.09 22.45
C ALA A 240 -11.38 -0.08 23.08
N LEU A 241 -12.45 0.22 22.36
CA LEU A 241 -13.83 0.02 22.84
C LEU A 241 -14.14 -1.45 23.10
N MET A 242 -13.73 -2.34 22.19
CA MET A 242 -13.92 -3.79 22.37
C MET A 242 -13.04 -4.37 23.49
N ALA A 243 -11.88 -3.76 23.76
CA ALA A 243 -11.02 -4.11 24.88
C ALA A 243 -11.57 -3.62 26.23
N ALA A 244 -12.17 -2.43 26.27
CA ALA A 244 -12.80 -1.84 27.46
C ALA A 244 -14.15 -2.48 27.80
N ALA A 245 -14.87 -2.97 26.79
CA ALA A 245 -16.12 -3.70 26.97
C ALA A 245 -15.91 -4.97 27.82
N ARG A 246 -16.93 -5.33 28.62
CA ARG A 246 -16.87 -6.46 29.56
C ARG A 246 -16.31 -7.72 28.87
N PRO A 247 -15.21 -8.32 29.37
CA PRO A 247 -14.58 -9.45 28.70
C PRO A 247 -15.55 -10.62 28.65
N LYS A 248 -15.93 -11.00 27.44
CA LYS A 248 -16.75 -12.18 27.16
C LYS A 248 -15.81 -13.31 26.68
N PRO A 249 -15.57 -14.36 27.49
CA PRO A 249 -14.64 -15.43 27.12
C PRO A 249 -15.06 -16.11 25.82
N GLY A 250 -14.15 -16.22 24.87
CA GLY A 250 -14.41 -16.83 23.56
C GLY A 250 -15.24 -15.96 22.60
N ALA A 251 -15.37 -14.66 22.85
CA ALA A 251 -16.07 -13.77 21.91
C ALA A 251 -15.24 -13.47 20.66
N GLU A 252 -15.85 -13.64 19.49
CA GLU A 252 -15.29 -13.08 18.26
C GLU A 252 -15.41 -11.56 18.29
N ARG A 253 -14.31 -10.86 17.98
CA ARG A 253 -14.28 -9.39 17.87
C ARG A 253 -14.15 -9.01 16.40
N LEU A 254 -15.12 -8.26 15.89
CA LEU A 254 -15.21 -7.89 14.48
C LEU A 254 -15.39 -6.38 14.33
N ALA A 255 -14.54 -5.74 13.53
CA ALA A 255 -14.72 -4.36 13.09
C ALA A 255 -15.06 -4.35 11.60
N LEU A 256 -16.23 -3.82 11.23
CA LEU A 256 -16.63 -3.55 9.85
C LEU A 256 -16.40 -2.06 9.56
N VAL A 257 -15.50 -1.75 8.63
CA VAL A 257 -15.11 -0.37 8.30
C VAL A 257 -15.62 0.00 6.92
N PHE A 258 -16.70 0.76 6.85
CA PHE A 258 -17.28 1.27 5.61
C PHE A 258 -16.49 2.50 5.15
N THR A 259 -15.70 2.38 4.09
CA THR A 259 -14.80 3.42 3.59
C THR A 259 -14.50 3.20 2.11
N ASP A 260 -14.01 4.22 1.41
CA ASP A 260 -13.47 4.11 0.05
C ASP A 260 -11.98 3.72 0.04
N GLY A 261 -11.35 3.59 1.22
CA GLY A 261 -9.96 3.18 1.38
C GLY A 261 -8.95 4.30 1.11
N LEU A 262 -9.40 5.54 0.89
CA LEU A 262 -8.54 6.72 0.92
C LEU A 262 -8.37 7.09 2.38
N GLY A 263 -7.22 6.70 2.95
CA GLY A 263 -6.96 6.64 4.39
C GLY A 263 -5.84 7.57 4.88
N THR A 264 -5.62 7.56 6.20
CA THR A 264 -4.36 8.04 6.79
C THR A 264 -3.18 7.27 6.18
N THR A 265 -1.99 7.88 6.18
CA THR A 265 -0.74 7.29 5.67
C THR A 265 -0.68 5.77 5.89
N GLY A 266 -0.36 4.97 4.86
CA GLY A 266 -0.41 3.50 4.93
C GLY A 266 0.32 2.88 6.13
N VAL A 267 1.35 3.55 6.68
CA VAL A 267 2.07 3.12 7.90
C VAL A 267 1.22 3.23 9.17
N ARG A 268 0.41 4.28 9.32
CA ARG A 268 -0.44 4.49 10.52
C ARG A 268 -1.58 3.50 10.54
N LEU A 269 -2.26 3.29 9.41
CA LEU A 269 -3.30 2.29 9.29
C LEU A 269 -2.72 0.88 9.43
N ALA A 270 -1.58 0.56 8.80
CA ALA A 270 -0.94 -0.74 8.98
C ALA A 270 -0.58 -1.01 10.45
N GLY A 271 -0.10 0.00 11.18
CA GLY A 271 0.14 -0.08 12.63
C GLY A 271 -1.15 -0.29 13.44
N ALA A 272 -2.25 0.38 13.09
CA ALA A 272 -3.55 0.21 13.75
C ALA A 272 -4.15 -1.17 13.47
N LEU A 273 -4.06 -1.67 12.24
CA LEU A 273 -4.48 -3.02 11.86
C LEU A 273 -3.65 -4.09 12.58
N ALA A 274 -2.33 -3.88 12.74
CA ALA A 274 -1.47 -4.77 13.52
C ALA A 274 -1.88 -4.80 15.00
N ARG A 275 -2.08 -3.64 15.65
CA ARG A 275 -2.56 -3.57 17.04
C ARG A 275 -3.95 -4.19 17.23
N ALA A 276 -4.84 -4.00 16.26
CA ALA A 276 -6.16 -4.63 16.26
C ALA A 276 -6.02 -6.16 16.18
N THR A 277 -5.15 -6.66 15.31
CA THR A 277 -4.85 -8.10 15.19
C THR A 277 -4.27 -8.67 16.49
N ASP A 278 -3.32 -7.97 17.12
CA ASP A 278 -2.76 -8.36 18.43
C ASP A 278 -3.83 -8.40 19.53
N SER A 279 -4.82 -7.51 19.44
CA SER A 279 -5.99 -7.45 20.34
C SER A 279 -7.09 -8.47 19.99
N ARG A 280 -6.82 -9.37 19.03
CA ARG A 280 -7.73 -10.36 18.45
C ARG A 280 -9.00 -9.75 17.83
N VAL A 281 -8.89 -8.54 17.31
CA VAL A 281 -9.96 -7.85 16.57
C VAL A 281 -9.78 -8.11 15.08
N ARG A 282 -10.74 -8.79 14.47
CA ARG A 282 -10.79 -9.01 13.02
C ARG A 282 -11.33 -7.73 12.35
N VAL A 283 -10.51 -7.03 11.58
CA VAL A 283 -10.92 -5.82 10.85
C VAL A 283 -11.24 -6.17 9.40
N VAL A 284 -12.39 -5.75 8.90
CA VAL A 284 -12.82 -5.92 7.50
C VAL A 284 -13.15 -4.55 6.91
N GLY A 285 -12.42 -4.17 5.87
CA GLY A 285 -12.74 -3.00 5.06
C GLY A 285 -13.91 -3.29 4.12
N VAL A 286 -14.89 -2.41 4.06
CA VAL A 286 -16.11 -2.59 3.25
C VAL A 286 -16.22 -1.42 2.27
N GLY A 287 -16.00 -1.71 0.99
CA GLY A 287 -16.13 -0.73 -0.10
C GLY A 287 -17.45 -0.94 -0.85
N LEU A 288 -18.31 0.10 -0.90
CA LEU A 288 -19.60 0.04 -1.58
C LEU A 288 -19.72 1.13 -2.65
N GLY A 289 -20.17 0.75 -3.85
CA GLY A 289 -20.42 1.67 -4.96
C GLY A 289 -19.75 1.24 -6.27
N PHE A 290 -20.11 1.93 -7.37
CA PHE A 290 -19.59 1.65 -8.72
C PHE A 290 -18.17 2.17 -8.97
N ASP A 291 -17.68 3.06 -8.12
CA ASP A 291 -16.34 3.63 -8.23
C ASP A 291 -15.28 2.63 -7.74
N ALA A 292 -14.08 2.68 -8.34
CA ALA A 292 -12.95 1.92 -7.83
C ALA A 292 -12.63 2.37 -6.40
N THR A 293 -12.69 1.42 -5.45
CA THR A 293 -12.32 1.64 -4.05
C THR A 293 -10.88 1.19 -3.81
N PHE A 294 -10.16 1.88 -2.92
CA PHE A 294 -8.81 1.51 -2.49
C PHE A 294 -8.82 0.48 -1.36
N VAL A 295 -9.99 0.04 -0.90
CA VAL A 295 -10.17 -0.92 0.19
C VAL A 295 -9.35 -2.22 -0.03
N PRO A 296 -9.32 -2.85 -1.24
CA PRO A 296 -8.49 -4.03 -1.49
C PRO A 296 -6.98 -3.81 -1.35
N ALA A 297 -6.51 -2.58 -1.60
CA ALA A 297 -5.10 -2.21 -1.47
C ALA A 297 -4.71 -1.82 -0.03
N THR A 298 -5.71 -1.62 0.83
CA THR A 298 -5.55 -0.91 2.12
C THR A 298 -5.84 -1.82 3.31
N TYR A 299 -6.86 -2.68 3.23
CA TYR A 299 -7.25 -3.59 4.31
C TYR A 299 -6.80 -5.03 4.03
N GLN A 300 -6.29 -5.71 5.05
CA GLN A 300 -5.87 -7.12 4.95
C GLN A 300 -7.03 -8.08 4.66
N ARG A 301 -8.25 -7.73 5.08
CA ARG A 301 -9.50 -8.43 4.78
C ARG A 301 -10.52 -7.39 4.31
N TRP A 302 -11.20 -7.67 3.22
CA TRP A 302 -12.08 -6.71 2.59
C TRP A 302 -13.25 -7.37 1.88
N ALA A 303 -14.34 -6.63 1.78
CA ALA A 303 -15.50 -6.96 0.97
C ALA A 303 -15.84 -5.75 0.10
N THR A 304 -15.96 -5.95 -1.20
CA THR A 304 -16.37 -4.90 -2.14
C THR A 304 -17.63 -5.32 -2.87
N ALA A 305 -18.61 -4.42 -2.95
CA ALA A 305 -19.83 -4.64 -3.71
C ALA A 305 -20.22 -3.39 -4.49
N ALA A 306 -20.60 -3.57 -5.75
CA ALA A 306 -21.02 -2.45 -6.61
C ALA A 306 -22.29 -1.76 -6.08
N LEU A 307 -23.15 -2.51 -5.39
CA LEU A 307 -24.41 -2.04 -4.82
C LEU A 307 -24.58 -2.55 -3.38
N PRO A 308 -25.18 -1.76 -2.46
CA PRO A 308 -25.37 -2.17 -1.07
C PRO A 308 -26.11 -3.51 -0.91
N ARG A 309 -27.06 -3.81 -1.80
CA ARG A 309 -27.81 -5.08 -1.79
C ARG A 309 -26.96 -6.34 -2.00
N ASP A 310 -25.77 -6.19 -2.58
CA ASP A 310 -24.85 -7.30 -2.88
C ASP A 310 -23.81 -7.50 -1.75
N LEU A 311 -23.84 -6.65 -0.71
CA LEU A 311 -23.00 -6.76 0.49
C LEU A 311 -23.10 -8.14 1.19
N PRO A 312 -24.29 -8.76 1.34
CA PRO A 312 -24.38 -10.09 1.96
C PRO A 312 -23.56 -11.15 1.21
N ASP A 313 -23.57 -11.10 -0.13
CA ASP A 313 -22.83 -12.03 -0.98
C ASP A 313 -21.32 -11.81 -0.89
N ALA A 314 -20.89 -10.54 -0.86
CA ALA A 314 -19.48 -10.19 -0.70
C ALA A 314 -18.93 -10.66 0.66
N LEU A 315 -19.68 -10.47 1.75
CA LEU A 315 -19.27 -10.95 3.07
C LEU A 315 -19.31 -12.48 3.16
N GLN A 316 -20.34 -13.13 2.60
CA GLN A 316 -20.39 -14.59 2.55
C GLN A 316 -19.17 -15.17 1.82
N ALA A 317 -18.80 -14.61 0.67
CA ALA A 317 -17.63 -15.05 -0.09
C ALA A 317 -16.32 -14.89 0.69
N LEU A 318 -16.18 -13.79 1.45
CA LEU A 318 -15.01 -13.54 2.29
C LEU A 318 -14.88 -14.56 3.43
N PHE A 319 -15.97 -14.87 4.12
CA PHE A 319 -15.95 -15.72 5.32
C PHE A 319 -16.09 -17.22 5.02
N SER A 320 -16.61 -17.60 3.86
CA SER A 320 -16.68 -19.02 3.45
C SER A 320 -15.29 -19.62 3.14
N GLN A 321 -14.26 -18.79 2.93
CA GLN A 321 -12.89 -19.24 2.68
C GLN A 321 -12.13 -19.62 3.97
N ASP A 322 -12.70 -19.38 5.16
CA ASP A 322 -12.04 -19.58 6.45
C ASP A 322 -12.36 -20.94 7.13
N GLU A 323 -13.21 -21.80 6.56
CA GLU A 323 -13.59 -23.10 7.18
C GLU A 323 -12.52 -24.20 6.99
N PRO A 324 -11.99 -24.82 8.08
CA PRO A 324 -11.19 -26.03 7.99
C PRO A 324 -12.11 -27.25 7.77
N SER A 325 -11.92 -27.97 6.67
CA SER A 325 -12.68 -29.14 6.28
C SER A 325 -12.60 -30.27 7.32
N ALA A 326 -13.66 -30.43 8.12
CA ALA A 326 -13.87 -31.61 8.95
C ALA A 326 -14.28 -32.82 8.08
N GLY A 327 -13.30 -33.60 7.67
CA GLY A 327 -13.45 -35.02 7.30
C GLY A 327 -13.55 -35.34 5.81
N GLY A 328 -12.42 -35.78 5.24
CA GLY A 328 -12.36 -36.92 4.33
C GLY A 328 -12.61 -36.71 2.83
N ALA A 329 -11.50 -36.54 2.11
CA ALA A 329 -11.16 -37.00 0.75
C ALA A 329 -11.86 -36.38 -0.50
N PRO A 330 -11.11 -36.29 -1.62
CA PRO A 330 -11.23 -35.19 -2.57
C PRO A 330 -12.02 -35.56 -3.84
N VAL A 331 -12.58 -34.55 -4.49
CA VAL A 331 -13.10 -34.67 -5.87
C VAL A 331 -12.47 -33.54 -6.71
N PRO A 332 -11.90 -33.85 -7.89
CA PRO A 332 -10.92 -33.02 -8.60
C PRO A 332 -11.55 -31.87 -9.39
N PRO A 333 -10.73 -30.95 -9.95
CA PRO A 333 -11.20 -29.69 -10.51
C PRO A 333 -11.44 -29.77 -12.02
N ALA A 334 -12.58 -29.26 -12.46
CA ALA A 334 -12.85 -28.89 -13.85
C ALA A 334 -13.97 -27.82 -13.84
N ALA A 335 -13.99 -26.75 -14.63
CA ALA A 335 -13.26 -26.44 -15.85
C ALA A 335 -13.28 -24.91 -16.11
N ALA A 336 -12.33 -24.45 -16.93
CA ALA A 336 -12.36 -23.15 -17.58
C ALA A 336 -13.54 -23.04 -18.58
N PRO A 337 -13.92 -21.81 -19.00
CA PRO A 337 -15.24 -21.53 -19.56
C PRO A 337 -15.33 -21.77 -21.08
N GLY A 338 -16.47 -22.28 -21.53
CA GLY A 338 -16.93 -22.30 -22.92
C GLY A 338 -18.42 -21.96 -22.98
N GLY A 339 -18.80 -21.01 -23.86
CA GLY A 339 -20.12 -20.36 -23.98
C GLY A 339 -21.29 -21.29 -24.40
N ALA A 340 -22.54 -20.85 -24.58
CA ALA A 340 -23.17 -19.55 -24.91
C ALA A 340 -24.63 -19.56 -24.38
N GLY A 341 -25.46 -18.52 -24.34
CA GLY A 341 -25.45 -17.10 -24.76
C GLY A 341 -26.51 -16.36 -23.89
N ALA A 342 -26.83 -15.07 -24.01
CA ALA A 342 -26.64 -14.02 -25.01
C ALA A 342 -26.73 -12.66 -24.25
N GLY A 343 -26.23 -11.51 -24.71
CA GLY A 343 -25.52 -11.14 -25.93
C GLY A 343 -25.23 -9.63 -25.89
N LEU A 344 -24.32 -9.16 -26.75
CA LEU A 344 -24.43 -7.95 -27.59
C LEU A 344 -23.12 -7.69 -28.37
N VAL A 345 -23.21 -7.95 -29.68
CA VAL A 345 -22.67 -7.33 -30.90
C VAL A 345 -21.23 -6.72 -30.96
N PRO A 346 -20.45 -6.99 -32.04
CA PRO A 346 -19.01 -6.73 -32.16
C PRO A 346 -18.63 -5.57 -33.11
N VAL A 347 -17.36 -5.14 -33.09
CA VAL A 347 -16.66 -4.55 -34.27
C VAL A 347 -15.21 -5.08 -34.32
N ARG A 348 -14.84 -5.64 -35.49
CA ARG A 348 -13.50 -6.11 -35.89
C ARG A 348 -12.68 -4.99 -36.53
N ARG A 349 -11.34 -5.08 -36.45
CA ARG A 349 -10.41 -5.18 -37.62
C ARG A 349 -8.99 -5.55 -37.16
N GLY A 350 -8.41 -6.58 -37.80
CA GLY A 350 -6.96 -6.90 -37.76
C GLY A 350 -6.15 -5.93 -38.64
N ALA A 351 -4.88 -6.12 -38.96
CA ALA A 351 -3.88 -7.18 -38.75
C ALA A 351 -2.51 -6.55 -39.08
N ALA A 352 -1.41 -7.02 -38.48
CA ALA A 352 -0.10 -7.22 -39.12
C ALA A 352 0.96 -7.57 -38.04
N GLU A 353 1.73 -8.61 -38.34
CA GLU A 353 2.63 -9.35 -37.47
C GLU A 353 3.95 -8.62 -37.18
N SER A 354 4.55 -8.88 -36.01
CA SER A 354 6.02 -8.93 -35.89
C SER A 354 6.44 -9.91 -34.79
N LEU A 355 7.60 -10.51 -35.02
CA LEU A 355 8.11 -11.77 -34.49
C LEU A 355 8.60 -11.71 -33.02
N ASP A 356 8.42 -10.60 -32.31
CA ASP A 356 8.83 -10.43 -30.91
C ASP A 356 7.87 -11.10 -29.90
N GLY A 357 6.66 -11.46 -30.34
CA GLY A 357 5.67 -12.14 -29.50
C GLY A 357 5.99 -13.60 -29.17
N LEU A 358 6.97 -14.23 -29.82
CA LEU A 358 7.29 -15.64 -29.60
C LEU A 358 8.29 -15.89 -28.44
N LEU A 359 9.06 -14.88 -28.02
CA LEU A 359 9.96 -15.01 -26.87
C LEU A 359 9.26 -14.74 -25.53
N GLN A 360 8.18 -13.95 -25.54
CA GLN A 360 7.42 -13.63 -24.32
C GLN A 360 6.43 -14.75 -23.91
N VAL A 361 5.96 -15.55 -24.86
CA VAL A 361 5.03 -16.67 -24.61
C VAL A 361 5.74 -17.91 -24.01
N GLN A 362 7.05 -18.06 -24.23
CA GLN A 362 7.81 -19.20 -23.68
C GLN A 362 8.03 -19.09 -22.16
N LEU A 363 8.12 -17.87 -21.62
CA LEU A 363 8.35 -17.60 -20.18
C LEU A 363 7.05 -17.70 -19.36
N GLU A 364 5.92 -17.26 -19.89
CA GLU A 364 4.62 -17.43 -19.23
C GLU A 364 4.09 -18.88 -19.29
N GLY A 365 4.54 -19.65 -20.28
CA GLY A 365 4.22 -21.08 -20.42
C GLY A 365 4.83 -21.97 -19.35
N GLN A 366 6.05 -21.67 -18.88
CA GLN A 366 6.72 -22.48 -17.85
C GLN A 366 6.09 -22.28 -16.46
N ALA A 367 5.65 -21.07 -16.12
CA ALA A 367 4.97 -20.80 -14.85
C ALA A 367 3.61 -21.53 -14.75
N ARG A 368 2.85 -21.61 -15.85
CA ARG A 368 1.56 -22.32 -15.90
C ARG A 368 1.71 -23.84 -15.88
N LEU A 369 2.75 -24.37 -16.52
CA LEU A 369 3.08 -25.79 -16.44
C LEU A 369 3.47 -26.19 -15.01
N PHE A 370 4.15 -25.33 -14.26
CA PHE A 370 4.53 -25.59 -12.87
C PHE A 370 3.35 -25.51 -11.91
N THR A 371 2.44 -24.54 -12.06
CA THR A 371 1.19 -24.52 -11.26
C THR A 371 0.31 -25.73 -11.58
N GLY A 372 0.34 -26.22 -12.83
CA GLY A 372 -0.32 -27.46 -13.24
C GLY A 372 0.33 -28.72 -12.66
N LEU A 373 1.67 -28.78 -12.61
CA LEU A 373 2.42 -29.92 -12.06
C LEU A 373 2.27 -30.01 -10.52
N VAL A 374 2.32 -28.88 -9.82
CA VAL A 374 2.09 -28.80 -8.35
C VAL A 374 0.66 -29.21 -8.01
N ARG A 375 -0.31 -28.88 -8.87
CA ARG A 375 -1.71 -29.32 -8.71
C ARG A 375 -1.93 -30.79 -9.08
N ALA A 376 -1.09 -31.37 -9.93
CA ALA A 376 -1.15 -32.78 -10.32
C ALA A 376 -0.36 -33.71 -9.36
N LEU A 377 0.71 -33.21 -8.74
CA LEU A 377 1.52 -33.94 -7.74
C LEU A 377 0.92 -33.88 -6.33
N GLY A 378 0.01 -32.94 -6.06
CA GLY A 378 -0.69 -32.83 -4.78
C GLY A 378 -1.69 -33.96 -4.48
N ASP A 379 -2.06 -34.77 -5.48
CA ASP A 379 -3.06 -35.83 -5.34
C ASP A 379 -2.50 -37.27 -5.29
N GLU A 380 -1.20 -37.52 -5.53
CA GLU A 380 -0.63 -38.89 -5.46
C GLU A 380 0.84 -38.96 -4.98
N VAL A 381 1.15 -38.64 -3.72
CA VAL A 381 2.25 -39.32 -2.97
C VAL A 381 1.95 -39.29 -1.46
N GLU A 382 1.49 -40.42 -0.89
CA GLU A 382 1.63 -40.70 0.54
C GLU A 382 3.13 -40.93 0.85
N ALA A 383 3.89 -39.86 1.08
CA ALA A 383 5.24 -39.98 1.64
C ALA A 383 5.14 -39.91 3.17
N LYS A 384 5.50 -40.99 3.85
CA LYS A 384 5.71 -41.06 5.30
C LYS A 384 6.71 -39.99 5.74
N VAL A 385 6.22 -38.82 6.15
CA VAL A 385 7.05 -37.81 6.82
C VAL A 385 7.24 -38.25 8.28
N LEU A 386 8.47 -38.60 8.61
CA LEU A 386 8.92 -38.82 9.98
C LEU A 386 8.72 -37.53 10.78
N HIS A 387 8.00 -37.66 11.89
CA HIS A 387 7.67 -36.60 12.83
C HIS A 387 8.94 -35.94 13.40
N THR A 388 9.17 -34.67 13.07
CA THR A 388 10.00 -33.74 13.86
C THR A 388 9.22 -32.42 14.01
N GLN A 389 9.34 -31.79 15.18
CA GLN A 389 8.57 -30.61 15.63
C GLN A 389 8.69 -29.41 14.65
N PRO A 390 7.77 -28.43 14.68
CA PRO A 390 7.84 -27.27 13.78
C PRO A 390 9.05 -26.40 14.15
N ASP A 391 10.17 -26.58 13.46
CA ASP A 391 11.33 -25.71 13.61
C ASP A 391 11.05 -24.33 13.00
N ASP A 392 11.33 -23.27 13.79
CA ASP A 392 11.26 -21.87 13.38
C ASP A 392 12.08 -21.61 12.10
N MET A 393 11.48 -20.96 11.11
CA MET A 393 12.15 -20.59 9.87
C MET A 393 13.15 -19.45 10.15
N SER A 394 14.45 -19.69 9.99
CA SER A 394 15.49 -18.67 10.20
C SER A 394 16.26 -18.35 8.91
N VAL A 395 16.63 -17.08 8.74
CA VAL A 395 17.37 -16.53 7.59
C VAL A 395 18.58 -15.73 8.11
N ASP A 396 19.76 -16.01 7.59
CA ASP A 396 20.98 -15.25 7.87
C ASP A 396 21.27 -14.30 6.70
N VAL A 397 21.41 -13.00 6.99
CA VAL A 397 21.79 -11.95 6.01
C VAL A 397 23.04 -11.23 6.50
N CYS A 398 24.13 -11.34 5.75
CA CYS A 398 25.40 -10.65 6.02
C CYS A 398 25.70 -9.61 4.93
N PHE A 399 26.10 -8.41 5.34
CA PHE A 399 26.60 -7.38 4.42
C PHE A 399 28.13 -7.36 4.43
N ALA A 400 28.76 -7.38 3.27
CA ALA A 400 30.18 -7.05 3.10
C ALA A 400 30.28 -5.66 2.45
N ILE A 401 30.85 -4.67 3.17
CA ILE A 401 30.85 -3.27 2.73
C ILE A 401 32.27 -2.76 2.56
N ASP A 402 32.58 -2.28 1.36
CA ASP A 402 33.77 -1.50 1.07
C ASP A 402 33.72 -0.15 1.81
N VAL A 403 34.70 0.10 2.68
CA VAL A 403 34.83 1.34 3.46
C VAL A 403 36.16 2.06 3.21
N THR A 404 36.72 1.87 2.02
CA THR A 404 37.96 2.50 1.54
C THR A 404 37.73 3.98 1.18
N GLY A 405 38.81 4.73 0.94
CA GLY A 405 38.72 6.16 0.60
C GLY A 405 37.95 6.47 -0.70
N SER A 406 37.92 5.56 -1.68
CA SER A 406 37.18 5.72 -2.94
C SER A 406 35.67 5.76 -2.74
N MET A 407 35.18 5.12 -1.68
CA MET A 407 33.78 5.08 -1.27
C MET A 407 33.28 6.37 -0.62
N SER A 408 34.15 7.38 -0.40
CA SER A 408 33.82 8.61 0.34
C SER A 408 32.63 9.40 -0.24
N GLY A 409 32.42 9.37 -1.55
CA GLY A 409 31.24 9.96 -2.19
C GLY A 409 29.96 9.11 -2.11
N TRP A 410 30.08 7.82 -1.77
CA TRP A 410 29.00 6.82 -1.89
C TRP A 410 28.58 6.21 -0.55
N ILE A 411 29.45 6.28 0.47
CA ILE A 411 29.30 5.55 1.72
C ILE A 411 28.02 5.92 2.47
N GLU A 412 27.62 7.20 2.47
CA GLU A 412 26.37 7.63 3.12
C GLU A 412 25.13 7.07 2.41
N ALA A 413 25.16 6.97 1.07
CA ALA A 413 24.09 6.36 0.31
C ALA A 413 24.06 4.83 0.53
N CYS A 414 25.22 4.17 0.57
CA CYS A 414 25.32 2.75 0.92
C CYS A 414 24.76 2.46 2.32
N LYS A 415 25.13 3.27 3.33
CA LYS A 415 24.57 3.17 4.69
C LYS A 415 23.06 3.31 4.68
N ALA A 416 22.52 4.32 3.99
CA ALA A 416 21.09 4.54 3.90
C ALA A 416 20.36 3.31 3.33
N GLN A 417 20.91 2.67 2.29
CA GLN A 417 20.32 1.47 1.70
C GLN A 417 20.39 0.26 2.62
N VAL A 418 21.53 0.00 3.27
CA VAL A 418 21.66 -1.10 4.23
C VAL A 418 20.69 -0.91 5.41
N LEU A 419 20.56 0.31 5.92
CA LEU A 419 19.60 0.64 6.98
C LEU A 419 18.14 0.45 6.51
N ALA A 420 17.83 0.84 5.28
CA ALA A 420 16.50 0.65 4.71
C ALA A 420 16.16 -0.83 4.53
N ILE A 421 17.10 -1.63 4.02
CA ILE A 421 16.95 -3.08 3.93
C ILE A 421 16.75 -3.67 5.33
N ALA A 422 17.62 -3.37 6.29
CA ALA A 422 17.53 -3.91 7.65
C ALA A 422 16.20 -3.59 8.35
N THR A 423 15.62 -2.42 8.09
CA THR A 423 14.37 -1.95 8.75
C THR A 423 13.10 -2.34 8.01
N GLN A 424 13.11 -2.35 6.67
CA GLN A 424 11.92 -2.56 5.85
C GLN A 424 11.75 -3.99 5.32
N LEU A 425 12.81 -4.81 5.33
CA LEU A 425 12.78 -6.15 4.77
C LEU A 425 11.90 -7.11 5.59
N LEU A 426 12.05 -7.10 6.92
CA LEU A 426 11.27 -7.95 7.83
C LEU A 426 9.74 -7.75 7.68
N PRO A 427 9.21 -6.51 7.70
CA PRO A 427 7.79 -6.26 7.42
C PRO A 427 7.32 -6.77 6.05
N LYS A 428 8.14 -6.58 4.99
CA LYS A 428 7.80 -6.99 3.62
C LYS A 428 7.77 -8.52 3.47
N ILE A 429 8.72 -9.23 4.06
CA ILE A 429 8.72 -10.70 4.09
C ILE A 429 7.48 -11.21 4.83
N LYS A 430 7.20 -10.69 6.04
CA LYS A 430 6.00 -11.09 6.81
C LYS A 430 4.69 -10.84 6.06
N GLN A 431 4.64 -9.78 5.24
CA GLN A 431 3.49 -9.49 4.38
C GLN A 431 3.33 -10.51 3.23
N GLN A 432 4.45 -10.98 2.67
CA GLN A 432 4.47 -11.90 1.53
C GLN A 432 4.36 -13.39 1.94
N THR A 433 4.88 -13.77 3.10
CA THR A 433 4.82 -15.13 3.65
C THR A 433 3.79 -15.21 4.79
N LYS A 434 2.51 -15.26 4.45
CA LYS A 434 1.42 -15.39 5.43
C LYS A 434 1.50 -16.72 6.19
N GLY A 435 1.60 -16.68 7.53
CA GLY A 435 1.49 -17.85 8.40
C GLY A 435 2.80 -18.54 8.81
N LEU A 436 3.96 -18.01 8.40
CA LEU A 436 5.29 -18.51 8.79
C LEU A 436 5.96 -17.52 9.74
N ASP A 437 6.43 -17.98 10.90
CA ASP A 437 7.27 -17.16 11.77
C ASP A 437 8.72 -17.19 11.24
N VAL A 438 9.10 -16.14 10.52
CA VAL A 438 10.43 -15.99 9.91
C VAL A 438 11.29 -15.07 10.78
N ARG A 439 12.39 -15.62 11.29
CA ARG A 439 13.42 -14.87 12.03
C ARG A 439 14.58 -14.52 11.10
N VAL A 440 15.08 -13.29 11.18
CA VAL A 440 16.21 -12.83 10.36
C VAL A 440 17.35 -12.43 11.29
N ARG A 441 18.54 -13.00 11.08
CA ARG A 441 19.79 -12.66 11.76
C ARG A 441 20.66 -11.81 10.85
N TRP A 442 21.29 -10.79 11.41
CA TRP A 442 22.02 -9.76 10.68
C TRP A 442 23.51 -9.79 10.99
N GLY A 443 24.35 -9.84 9.96
CA GLY A 443 25.82 -9.78 10.05
C GLY A 443 26.42 -8.65 9.21
N LEU A 444 27.64 -8.23 9.54
CA LEU A 444 28.39 -7.22 8.79
C LEU A 444 29.88 -7.54 8.77
N VAL A 445 30.51 -7.37 7.62
CA VAL A 445 31.97 -7.35 7.43
C VAL A 445 32.30 -6.09 6.63
N ALA A 446 32.74 -5.03 7.31
CA ALA A 446 33.28 -3.86 6.62
C ALA A 446 34.77 -4.09 6.34
N TYR A 447 35.23 -3.81 5.13
CA TYR A 447 36.59 -4.10 4.70
C TYR A 447 37.27 -2.91 4.02
N ARG A 448 38.61 -2.91 4.07
CA ARG A 448 39.50 -1.93 3.42
C ARG A 448 40.60 -2.66 2.66
N ASP A 449 41.75 -2.00 2.47
CA ASP A 449 42.94 -2.60 1.87
C ASP A 449 43.72 -3.44 2.91
N VAL A 450 44.58 -4.32 2.42
CA VAL A 450 45.44 -5.24 3.19
C VAL A 450 46.33 -4.48 4.18
N ASP A 451 46.87 -3.33 3.75
CA ASP A 451 47.89 -2.58 4.49
C ASP A 451 47.29 -1.56 5.48
N ASP A 452 45.97 -1.47 5.59
CA ASP A 452 45.30 -0.56 6.51
C ASP A 452 45.43 -0.99 7.98
N ALA A 453 45.42 -0.01 8.89
CA ALA A 453 45.54 -0.26 10.33
C ALA A 453 44.37 -1.09 10.90
N VAL A 454 43.20 -0.98 10.27
CA VAL A 454 41.99 -1.76 10.59
C VAL A 454 41.40 -2.28 9.27
N PRO A 455 41.94 -3.40 8.75
CA PRO A 455 41.56 -3.91 7.42
C PRO A 455 40.15 -4.51 7.41
N LEU A 456 39.68 -5.04 8.56
CA LEU A 456 38.35 -5.65 8.70
C LEU A 456 37.67 -5.22 10.00
N GLU A 457 36.38 -4.90 9.92
CA GLU A 457 35.50 -4.64 11.07
C GLU A 457 34.27 -5.55 10.99
N ILE A 458 34.09 -6.42 11.98
CA ILE A 458 33.11 -7.51 11.94
C ILE A 458 32.02 -7.28 12.99
N VAL A 459 30.75 -7.50 12.58
CA VAL A 459 29.61 -7.66 13.48
C VAL A 459 29.09 -9.09 13.32
N PRO A 460 29.12 -9.91 14.38
CA PRO A 460 28.59 -11.27 14.32
C PRO A 460 27.06 -11.26 14.18
N PHE A 461 26.50 -12.39 13.75
CA PHE A 461 25.05 -12.53 13.57
C PHE A 461 24.26 -12.28 14.86
N ALA A 462 23.24 -11.43 14.76
CA ALA A 462 22.28 -11.16 15.83
C ALA A 462 20.84 -11.05 15.29
N ASP A 463 19.85 -11.46 16.08
CA ASP A 463 18.43 -11.42 15.71
C ASP A 463 17.88 -9.97 15.61
N ALA A 464 18.46 -9.05 16.38
CA ALA A 464 18.08 -7.64 16.37
C ALA A 464 19.01 -6.84 15.44
N PRO A 465 18.46 -5.95 14.58
CA PRO A 465 19.29 -5.14 13.68
C PRO A 465 20.02 -4.02 14.42
N ASP A 466 19.83 -3.81 15.72
CA ASP A 466 20.38 -2.66 16.47
C ASP A 466 21.91 -2.58 16.41
N ALA A 467 22.59 -3.72 16.57
CA ALA A 467 24.05 -3.81 16.50
C ALA A 467 24.57 -3.50 15.08
N LEU A 468 23.88 -4.03 14.06
CA LEU A 468 24.14 -3.72 12.65
C LEU A 468 23.95 -2.21 12.40
N ILE A 469 22.80 -1.65 12.79
CA ILE A 469 22.43 -0.24 12.58
C ILE A 469 23.45 0.68 13.25
N ALA A 470 23.82 0.41 14.50
CA ALA A 470 24.82 1.20 15.22
C ALA A 470 26.18 1.16 14.51
N LYS A 471 26.61 -0.02 14.06
CA LYS A 471 27.89 -0.16 13.37
C LYS A 471 27.88 0.54 12.01
N VAL A 472 26.85 0.30 11.18
CA VAL A 472 26.70 0.91 9.85
C VAL A 472 26.72 2.44 9.94
N LYS A 473 26.04 3.03 10.93
CA LYS A 473 26.08 4.48 11.17
C LYS A 473 27.48 5.00 11.49
N SER A 474 28.29 4.20 12.19
CA SER A 474 29.65 4.57 12.60
C SER A 474 30.72 4.41 11.51
N LEU A 475 30.44 3.66 10.43
CA LEU A 475 31.41 3.41 9.36
C LEU A 475 31.88 4.73 8.73
N GLN A 476 33.14 4.83 8.37
CA GLN A 476 33.67 5.97 7.62
C GLN A 476 34.55 5.45 6.50
N ALA A 477 34.37 6.03 5.32
CA ALA A 477 35.22 5.78 4.16
C ALA A 477 36.60 6.39 4.41
N ALA A 478 37.57 5.55 4.69
CA ALA A 478 38.94 5.95 5.03
C ALA A 478 39.89 4.77 4.78
N GLY A 479 41.18 5.05 4.63
CA GLY A 479 42.15 4.04 4.23
C GLY A 479 42.16 3.81 2.73
N GLY A 480 42.65 2.64 2.32
CA GLY A 480 42.94 2.28 0.94
C GLY A 480 44.43 2.37 0.62
N GLY A 481 44.82 1.82 -0.53
CA GLY A 481 46.20 1.84 -1.00
C GLY A 481 46.25 1.92 -2.52
N ASP A 482 46.42 0.76 -3.17
CA ASP A 482 46.23 0.65 -4.62
C ASP A 482 44.74 0.57 -4.99
N GLU A 483 44.45 0.54 -6.29
CA GLU A 483 43.05 0.52 -6.76
C GLU A 483 42.30 -0.78 -6.41
N PRO A 484 42.92 -1.98 -6.45
CA PRO A 484 42.29 -3.17 -5.91
C PRO A 484 42.29 -3.18 -4.38
N GLU A 485 41.25 -3.77 -3.79
CA GLU A 485 41.01 -3.77 -2.34
C GLU A 485 40.87 -5.21 -1.80
N ASP A 486 40.92 -5.41 -0.47
CA ASP A 486 40.92 -6.75 0.14
C ASP A 486 39.51 -7.36 0.31
N MET A 487 38.71 -7.33 -0.76
CA MET A 487 37.39 -7.95 -0.79
C MET A 487 37.48 -9.48 -0.60
N ALA A 488 38.57 -10.11 -1.02
CA ALA A 488 38.74 -11.55 -0.85
C ALA A 488 38.88 -11.96 0.62
N ALA A 489 39.60 -11.19 1.45
CA ALA A 489 39.61 -11.43 2.90
C ALA A 489 38.24 -11.17 3.55
N ALA A 490 37.50 -10.17 3.06
CA ALA A 490 36.14 -9.91 3.54
C ALA A 490 35.20 -11.09 3.28
N LEU A 491 35.26 -11.65 2.07
CA LEU A 491 34.49 -12.83 1.67
C LEU A 491 34.92 -14.09 2.45
N ALA A 492 36.23 -14.30 2.65
CA ALA A 492 36.76 -15.41 3.44
C ALA A 492 36.29 -15.32 4.91
N THR A 493 36.32 -14.11 5.47
CA THR A 493 35.84 -13.83 6.83
C THR A 493 34.34 -14.05 6.94
N ALA A 494 33.57 -13.54 5.97
CA ALA A 494 32.13 -13.76 5.91
C ALA A 494 31.80 -15.25 5.81
N ALA A 495 32.53 -16.03 5.01
CA ALA A 495 32.36 -17.47 4.91
C ALA A 495 32.58 -18.20 6.25
N GLY A 496 33.45 -17.66 7.12
CA GLY A 496 33.76 -18.21 8.45
C GLY A 496 32.84 -17.78 9.58
N LEU A 497 31.82 -16.94 9.34
CA LEU A 497 30.84 -16.56 10.36
C LEU A 497 29.94 -17.73 10.78
N ASP A 498 29.22 -17.57 11.90
CA ASP A 498 28.32 -18.59 12.45
C ASP A 498 26.96 -18.65 11.71
N TRP A 499 27.00 -19.15 10.48
CA TRP A 499 25.83 -19.39 9.64
C TRP A 499 25.03 -20.57 10.18
N CYS A 500 23.93 -20.30 10.88
CA CYS A 500 23.09 -21.33 11.49
C CYS A 500 21.76 -21.53 10.75
N SER A 501 21.36 -20.55 9.94
CA SER A 501 20.11 -20.59 9.19
C SER A 501 20.21 -21.42 7.93
N LYS A 502 19.07 -21.95 7.46
CA LYS A 502 18.98 -22.69 6.20
C LYS A 502 19.11 -21.76 5.00
N ALA A 503 18.52 -20.57 5.06
CA ALA A 503 18.71 -19.51 4.06
C ALA A 503 19.85 -18.58 4.50
N ARG A 504 20.85 -18.39 3.63
CA ARG A 504 22.12 -17.71 3.94
C ARG A 504 22.45 -16.77 2.79
N PHE A 505 22.51 -15.47 3.06
CA PHE A 505 22.74 -14.44 2.05
C PHE A 505 23.95 -13.61 2.40
N LEU A 506 24.86 -13.45 1.43
CA LEU A 506 25.97 -12.51 1.50
C LEU A 506 25.80 -11.43 0.44
N VAL A 507 25.65 -10.19 0.88
CA VAL A 507 25.45 -9.02 0.02
C VAL A 507 26.71 -8.17 0.04
N VAL A 508 27.37 -8.01 -1.10
CA VAL A 508 28.65 -7.31 -1.23
C VAL A 508 28.45 -5.95 -1.90
N LEU A 509 28.86 -4.87 -1.24
CA LEU A 509 28.82 -3.50 -1.76
C LEU A 509 30.26 -3.03 -2.00
N ALA A 510 30.59 -2.67 -3.25
CA ALA A 510 31.95 -2.28 -3.62
C ALA A 510 31.99 -1.32 -4.81
N ASP A 511 33.00 -0.45 -4.83
CA ASP A 511 33.30 0.41 -5.99
C ASP A 511 34.63 0.07 -6.70
N ALA A 512 35.43 -0.83 -6.11
CA ALA A 512 36.73 -1.27 -6.59
C ALA A 512 36.85 -2.82 -6.68
N PRO A 513 37.66 -3.36 -7.62
CA PRO A 513 37.87 -4.80 -7.76
C PRO A 513 38.73 -5.39 -6.62
N PRO A 514 38.64 -6.71 -6.34
CA PRO A 514 39.59 -7.38 -5.46
C PRO A 514 40.99 -7.49 -6.08
N HIS A 515 42.01 -7.63 -5.22
CA HIS A 515 43.34 -8.09 -5.64
C HIS A 515 43.29 -9.41 -6.41
N GLY A 516 44.21 -9.55 -7.36
CA GLY A 516 44.32 -10.73 -8.21
C GLY A 516 44.13 -10.36 -9.68
N SER A 517 45.14 -10.68 -10.48
CA SER A 517 45.19 -10.34 -11.92
C SER A 517 44.01 -10.87 -12.77
N GLU A 518 43.28 -11.87 -12.27
CA GLU A 518 42.07 -12.39 -12.90
C GLU A 518 40.83 -11.52 -12.69
N CYS A 519 40.84 -10.61 -11.71
CA CYS A 519 39.69 -9.80 -11.28
C CYS A 519 39.61 -8.42 -11.94
N HIS A 520 40.70 -7.92 -12.54
CA HIS A 520 40.77 -6.56 -13.10
C HIS A 520 41.72 -6.44 -14.30
N ASP A 521 41.60 -5.38 -15.09
CA ASP A 521 42.43 -5.10 -16.28
C ASP A 521 43.47 -3.98 -16.06
N LEU A 522 43.81 -3.70 -14.79
CA LEU A 522 44.79 -2.69 -14.43
C LEU A 522 46.18 -2.97 -15.02
N ALA A 523 46.96 -1.91 -15.23
CA ALA A 523 48.31 -1.98 -15.78
C ALA A 523 49.25 -2.81 -14.88
N ALA A 524 50.28 -3.42 -15.48
CA ALA A 524 51.27 -4.19 -14.73
C ALA A 524 51.94 -3.34 -13.65
N GLY A 525 51.89 -3.80 -12.39
CA GLY A 525 52.43 -3.09 -11.23
C GLY A 525 51.45 -2.11 -10.56
N ALA A 526 50.21 -2.00 -11.05
CA ALA A 526 49.15 -1.22 -10.40
C ALA A 526 48.45 -1.99 -9.26
N ASP A 527 48.46 -3.33 -9.30
CA ASP A 527 48.04 -4.19 -8.19
C ASP A 527 49.29 -4.60 -7.39
N ARG A 528 49.30 -4.30 -6.10
CA ARG A 528 50.37 -4.66 -5.16
C ARG A 528 50.38 -6.15 -4.85
N TYR A 529 49.24 -6.82 -5.02
CA TYR A 529 49.00 -8.23 -4.72
C TYR A 529 48.40 -8.99 -5.93
N PRO A 530 49.09 -9.05 -7.09
CA PRO A 530 48.55 -9.63 -8.33
C PRO A 530 48.30 -11.15 -8.28
N GLY A 531 48.85 -11.83 -7.28
CA GLY A 531 48.59 -13.24 -6.97
C GLY A 531 47.45 -13.47 -5.97
N GLY A 532 46.75 -12.41 -5.55
CA GLY A 532 45.80 -12.42 -4.44
C GLY A 532 46.42 -11.91 -3.13
N PRO A 533 45.58 -11.64 -2.11
CA PRO A 533 46.04 -11.10 -0.83
C PRO A 533 47.00 -12.06 -0.10
N PRO A 534 47.89 -11.55 0.76
CA PRO A 534 48.90 -12.36 1.45
C PRO A 534 48.31 -13.30 2.51
N THR A 535 47.02 -13.16 2.81
CA THR A 535 46.27 -13.97 3.78
C THR A 535 46.11 -15.42 3.26
N PRO A 536 46.60 -16.44 3.98
CA PRO A 536 46.44 -17.84 3.57
C PRO A 536 44.95 -18.22 3.48
N GLY A 537 44.52 -18.87 2.40
CA GLY A 537 43.11 -19.24 2.22
C GLY A 537 42.23 -18.15 1.60
N ALA A 538 42.79 -16.97 1.29
CA ALA A 538 42.06 -15.84 0.71
C ALA A 538 42.23 -15.71 -0.81
N GLY A 539 42.68 -16.77 -1.50
CA GLY A 539 42.65 -16.83 -2.95
C GLY A 539 41.20 -16.87 -3.46
N LEU A 540 40.90 -16.17 -4.56
CA LEU A 540 39.51 -16.04 -5.05
C LEU A 540 38.81 -17.40 -5.21
N ALA A 541 39.49 -18.38 -5.81
CA ALA A 541 38.95 -19.71 -6.02
C ALA A 541 38.63 -20.43 -4.70
N GLU A 542 39.52 -20.34 -3.70
CA GLU A 542 39.35 -20.97 -2.39
C GLU A 542 38.21 -20.35 -1.60
N VAL A 543 38.10 -19.02 -1.67
CA VAL A 543 37.02 -18.25 -1.02
C VAL A 543 35.67 -18.56 -1.65
N MET A 544 35.59 -18.57 -2.99
CA MET A 544 34.35 -18.94 -3.68
C MET A 544 33.95 -20.39 -3.41
N ASP A 545 34.93 -21.29 -3.34
CA ASP A 545 34.71 -22.68 -2.94
C ASP A 545 34.20 -22.80 -1.50
N ALA A 546 34.71 -21.98 -0.57
CA ALA A 546 34.24 -21.93 0.82
C ALA A 546 32.80 -21.40 0.93
N LEU A 547 32.46 -20.30 0.24
CA LEU A 547 31.10 -19.76 0.18
C LEU A 547 30.11 -20.80 -0.39
N ARG A 548 30.52 -21.48 -1.47
CA ARG A 548 29.74 -22.54 -2.11
C ARG A 548 29.54 -23.73 -1.18
N LYS A 549 30.60 -24.17 -0.48
CA LYS A 549 30.55 -25.28 0.49
C LYS A 549 29.63 -24.97 1.68
N ASN A 550 29.56 -23.69 2.07
CA ASN A 550 28.67 -23.22 3.13
C ASN A 550 27.27 -22.85 2.62
N GLU A 551 26.95 -23.11 1.36
CA GLU A 551 25.64 -22.87 0.75
C GLU A 551 25.12 -21.43 0.93
N ILE A 552 26.04 -20.47 0.85
CA ILE A 552 25.78 -19.04 1.03
C ILE A 552 25.48 -18.43 -0.33
N ASP A 553 24.27 -17.92 -0.56
CA ASP A 553 23.92 -17.24 -1.78
C ASP A 553 24.57 -15.85 -1.87
N LEU A 554 25.33 -15.63 -2.95
CA LEU A 554 26.13 -14.44 -3.17
C LEU A 554 25.44 -13.41 -4.07
N MET A 555 25.32 -12.19 -3.56
CA MET A 555 24.80 -11.03 -4.29
C MET A 555 25.84 -9.92 -4.33
N MET A 556 26.13 -9.43 -5.54
CA MET A 556 27.04 -8.31 -5.78
C MET A 556 26.26 -7.04 -6.10
N MET A 557 26.57 -5.95 -5.40
CA MET A 557 26.02 -4.62 -5.60
C MET A 557 27.13 -3.63 -6.02
N PRO A 558 27.43 -3.56 -7.33
CA PRO A 558 28.42 -2.62 -7.82
C PRO A 558 27.92 -1.17 -7.66
N VAL A 559 28.76 -0.32 -7.09
CA VAL A 559 28.48 1.12 -6.92
C VAL A 559 28.72 1.88 -8.23
N LYS A 560 29.73 1.48 -9.01
CA LYS A 560 30.10 2.07 -10.30
C LYS A 560 29.85 1.09 -11.44
N LYS A 561 29.13 1.52 -12.48
CA LYS A 561 28.87 0.69 -13.67
C LYS A 561 30.17 0.38 -14.43
N GLY A 562 30.36 -0.89 -14.80
CA GLY A 562 31.46 -1.34 -15.67
C GLY A 562 32.80 -1.58 -14.97
N ARG A 563 32.99 -1.12 -13.72
CA ARG A 563 34.28 -1.21 -13.02
C ARG A 563 34.58 -2.61 -12.47
N LEU A 564 33.52 -3.38 -12.19
CA LEU A 564 33.60 -4.71 -11.60
C LEU A 564 33.31 -5.84 -12.60
N ASP A 565 33.17 -5.55 -13.90
CA ASP A 565 32.71 -6.53 -14.89
C ASP A 565 33.63 -7.76 -14.98
N LYS A 566 34.95 -7.55 -14.90
CA LYS A 566 35.92 -8.64 -14.90
C LYS A 566 35.92 -9.43 -13.59
N THR A 567 35.73 -8.75 -12.46
CA THR A 567 35.51 -9.39 -11.15
C THR A 567 34.27 -10.27 -11.18
N LEU A 568 33.16 -9.76 -11.71
CA LEU A 568 31.91 -10.51 -11.87
C LEU A 568 32.11 -11.74 -12.75
N ALA A 569 32.86 -11.63 -13.85
CA ALA A 569 33.18 -12.77 -14.71
C ALA A 569 34.03 -13.83 -13.96
N ALA A 570 35.03 -13.40 -13.17
CA ALA A 570 35.83 -14.29 -12.34
C ALA A 570 34.98 -14.97 -11.25
N PHE A 571 34.11 -14.22 -10.58
CA PHE A 571 33.18 -14.74 -9.58
C PHE A 571 32.28 -15.81 -10.19
N ARG A 572 31.63 -15.53 -11.33
CA ARG A 572 30.78 -16.51 -12.03
C ARG A 572 31.54 -17.79 -12.36
N ARG A 573 32.78 -17.67 -12.84
CA ARG A 573 33.62 -18.81 -13.21
C ARG A 573 33.91 -19.74 -12.03
N HIS A 574 34.15 -19.20 -10.84
CA HIS A 574 34.53 -19.99 -9.66
C HIS A 574 33.33 -20.41 -8.80
N TYR A 575 32.26 -19.60 -8.79
CA TYR A 575 31.13 -19.76 -7.90
C TYR A 575 29.94 -20.49 -8.54
N GLU A 576 29.58 -20.17 -9.79
CA GLU A 576 28.37 -20.72 -10.43
C GLU A 576 28.56 -22.18 -10.88
N ARG A 577 27.51 -22.99 -10.71
CA ARG A 577 27.43 -24.33 -11.29
C ARG A 577 26.34 -24.37 -12.38
N PRO A 578 26.63 -24.93 -13.57
CA PRO A 578 25.67 -24.96 -14.69
C PRO A 578 24.34 -25.65 -14.36
N ASP A 579 24.39 -26.65 -13.47
CA ASP A 579 23.27 -27.57 -13.21
C ASP A 579 22.49 -27.23 -11.93
N SER A 580 22.79 -26.12 -11.25
CA SER A 580 22.16 -25.74 -9.98
C SER A 580 21.18 -24.57 -10.13
N THR A 581 20.03 -24.65 -9.45
CA THR A 581 19.05 -23.56 -9.33
C THR A 581 19.36 -22.59 -8.19
N HIS A 582 20.20 -23.00 -7.24
CA HIS A 582 20.74 -22.23 -6.10
C HIS A 582 22.26 -22.01 -6.30
N LEU A 583 22.87 -21.03 -5.63
CA LEU A 583 24.30 -20.68 -5.82
C LEU A 583 24.62 -20.06 -7.19
N LYS A 584 23.79 -19.09 -7.60
CA LYS A 584 24.08 -18.22 -8.76
C LYS A 584 24.48 -16.83 -8.28
N LEU A 585 25.41 -16.19 -8.98
CA LEU A 585 25.82 -14.83 -8.66
C LEU A 585 24.74 -13.86 -9.12
N THR A 586 24.05 -13.23 -8.17
CA THR A 586 23.11 -12.16 -8.49
C THR A 586 23.85 -10.83 -8.53
N VAL A 587 23.62 -10.03 -9.57
CA VAL A 587 24.26 -8.71 -9.72
C VAL A 587 23.16 -7.67 -9.86
N GLU A 588 23.13 -6.72 -8.93
CA GLU A 588 22.22 -5.57 -9.03
C GLU A 588 22.96 -4.26 -8.70
N PRO A 589 23.11 -3.34 -9.66
CA PRO A 589 23.82 -2.09 -9.41
C PRO A 589 23.08 -1.23 -8.37
N LEU A 590 23.82 -0.72 -7.39
CA LEU A 590 23.25 0.07 -6.30
C LEU A 590 22.69 1.42 -6.79
N PHE A 591 23.26 1.94 -7.88
CA PHE A 591 22.87 3.20 -8.50
C PHE A 591 22.81 3.04 -10.02
N ASN A 592 21.82 3.68 -10.65
CA ASN A 592 21.66 3.67 -12.11
C ASN A 592 22.55 4.72 -12.83
N ALA A 593 23.35 5.51 -12.08
CA ALA A 593 24.03 6.71 -12.57
C ALA A 593 25.55 6.73 -12.28
N ALA A 594 26.28 7.52 -13.07
CA ALA A 594 27.74 7.67 -13.02
C ALA A 594 28.27 8.57 -11.89
N ALA A 595 27.41 9.08 -11.00
CA ALA A 595 27.75 10.02 -9.94
C ALA A 595 26.94 9.74 -8.65
N PRO A 596 27.48 10.05 -7.46
CA PRO A 596 26.81 9.77 -6.19
C PRO A 596 25.50 10.54 -6.02
N PRO A 597 24.49 9.98 -5.33
CA PRO A 597 23.28 10.72 -4.99
C PRO A 597 23.63 11.88 -4.05
N ALA A 598 23.35 13.11 -4.49
CA ALA A 598 23.62 14.29 -3.69
C ALA A 598 22.57 14.43 -2.57
N GLY A 599 23.00 14.71 -1.35
CA GLY A 599 22.18 14.69 -0.13
C GLY A 599 21.14 15.81 0.03
N ALA A 600 20.59 16.34 -1.07
CA ALA A 600 19.46 17.27 -1.12
C ALA A 600 18.95 17.43 -2.56
N PHE A 601 17.68 17.76 -2.76
CA PHE A 601 17.10 18.01 -4.09
C PHE A 601 16.91 19.50 -4.39
N HIS A 602 16.98 19.85 -5.67
CA HIS A 602 16.54 21.15 -6.20
C HIS A 602 15.34 20.94 -7.10
N PHE A 603 14.14 21.21 -6.56
CA PHE A 603 12.89 21.14 -7.33
C PHE A 603 12.67 22.42 -8.12
N VAL A 604 12.59 22.31 -9.44
CA VAL A 604 12.27 23.43 -10.35
C VAL A 604 10.89 23.19 -10.93
N PHE A 605 9.93 23.97 -10.47
CA PHE A 605 8.55 23.96 -10.96
C PHE A 605 8.40 24.91 -12.14
N CYS A 606 7.90 24.41 -13.25
CA CYS A 606 7.51 25.19 -14.42
C CYS A 606 6.01 24.98 -14.67
N LEU A 607 5.20 25.92 -14.20
CA LEU A 607 3.75 25.77 -14.07
C LEU A 607 3.01 26.71 -15.03
N ASP A 608 2.11 26.16 -15.83
CA ASP A 608 1.27 26.94 -16.74
C ASP A 608 0.25 27.80 -15.98
N CYS A 609 0.26 29.11 -16.23
CA CYS A 609 -0.69 30.10 -15.73
C CYS A 609 -1.46 30.81 -16.86
N SER A 610 -1.66 30.11 -17.99
CA SER A 610 -2.43 30.55 -19.15
C SER A 610 -3.91 30.85 -18.84
N GLY A 611 -4.62 31.41 -19.82
CA GLY A 611 -6.05 31.74 -19.68
C GLY A 611 -6.93 30.51 -19.44
N SER A 612 -6.60 29.35 -20.03
CA SER A 612 -7.30 28.07 -19.84
C SER A 612 -7.21 27.57 -18.40
N MET A 613 -6.11 27.91 -17.72
CA MET A 613 -5.88 27.57 -16.33
C MET A 613 -6.70 28.42 -15.33
N SER A 614 -7.46 29.43 -15.76
CA SER A 614 -8.18 30.32 -14.84
C SER A 614 -9.20 29.59 -13.95
N GLY A 615 -9.32 30.03 -12.69
CA GLY A 615 -10.32 29.50 -11.75
C GLY A 615 -9.89 28.18 -11.09
N ARG A 616 -10.69 27.12 -11.28
CA ARG A 616 -10.50 25.83 -10.60
C ARG A 616 -9.20 25.11 -11.01
N PRO A 617 -8.84 25.00 -12.31
CA PRO A 617 -7.56 24.42 -12.75
C PRO A 617 -6.34 25.00 -12.03
N TRP A 618 -6.23 26.33 -11.93
CA TRP A 618 -5.13 26.98 -11.22
C TRP A 618 -5.15 26.69 -9.71
N ALA A 619 -6.32 26.67 -9.09
CA ALA A 619 -6.45 26.31 -7.68
C ALA A 619 -5.95 24.88 -7.42
N ASP A 620 -6.28 23.94 -8.32
CA ASP A 620 -5.84 22.55 -8.26
C ASP A 620 -4.31 22.42 -8.40
N VAL A 621 -3.67 23.22 -9.27
CA VAL A 621 -2.20 23.27 -9.41
C VAL A 621 -1.54 23.79 -8.15
N VAL A 622 -2.02 24.91 -7.61
CA VAL A 622 -1.47 25.50 -6.38
C VAL A 622 -1.62 24.52 -5.21
N GLN A 623 -2.74 23.77 -5.15
CA GLN A 623 -2.96 22.72 -4.16
C GLN A 623 -1.99 21.54 -4.35
N ALA A 624 -1.79 21.05 -5.57
CA ALA A 624 -0.86 19.96 -5.87
C ALA A 624 0.60 20.32 -5.55
N TYR A 625 1.01 21.54 -5.91
CA TYR A 625 2.30 22.11 -5.51
C TYR A 625 2.45 22.14 -3.98
N GLY A 626 1.43 22.62 -3.25
CA GLY A 626 1.43 22.64 -1.79
C GLY A 626 1.56 21.25 -1.16
N GLN A 627 0.91 20.24 -1.71
CA GLN A 627 1.00 18.85 -1.25
C GLN A 627 2.39 18.25 -1.44
N LEU A 628 3.03 18.50 -2.59
CA LEU A 628 4.41 18.07 -2.81
C LEU A 628 5.36 18.72 -1.80
N LEU A 629 5.24 20.03 -1.58
CA LEU A 629 6.06 20.72 -0.58
C LEU A 629 5.84 20.17 0.83
N ALA A 630 4.58 19.96 1.23
CA ALA A 630 4.24 19.39 2.53
C ALA A 630 4.85 17.99 2.70
N ARG A 631 4.78 17.16 1.66
CA ARG A 631 5.39 15.83 1.64
C ARG A 631 6.90 15.89 1.76
N ARG A 632 7.56 16.74 0.98
CA ARG A 632 9.02 16.90 1.05
C ARG A 632 9.47 17.46 2.40
N ARG A 633 8.73 18.42 2.98
CA ARG A 633 8.99 18.91 4.35
C ARG A 633 8.84 17.82 5.40
N SER A 634 7.87 16.91 5.26
CA SER A 634 7.72 15.77 6.18
C SER A 634 8.81 14.72 6.00
N ASP A 635 9.34 14.59 4.79
CA ASP A 635 10.39 13.63 4.44
C ASP A 635 11.80 14.15 4.78
N GLN A 636 11.94 15.40 5.25
CA GLN A 636 13.21 16.10 5.27
C GLN A 636 14.06 15.94 6.53
N ASN A 637 15.25 15.40 6.28
CA ASN A 637 16.44 15.54 7.13
C ASN A 637 17.64 16.12 6.32
N GLN A 638 17.39 16.73 5.14
CA GLN A 638 18.41 16.94 4.09
C GLN A 638 18.41 18.33 3.39
N GLY A 639 17.48 19.27 3.67
CA GLY A 639 17.62 20.68 3.23
C GLY A 639 17.40 20.97 1.74
N ASP A 640 16.30 20.46 1.16
CA ASP A 640 15.94 20.71 -0.26
C ASP A 640 15.67 22.20 -0.55
N VAL A 641 15.90 22.58 -1.81
CA VAL A 641 15.59 23.91 -2.33
C VAL A 641 14.58 23.84 -3.47
N VAL A 642 13.82 24.91 -3.65
CA VAL A 642 12.80 25.03 -4.69
C VAL A 642 13.04 26.26 -5.57
N SER A 643 12.67 26.18 -6.82
CA SER A 643 12.51 27.32 -7.72
C SER A 643 11.20 27.18 -8.44
N VAL A 644 10.48 28.28 -8.60
CA VAL A 644 9.14 28.27 -9.17
C VAL A 644 9.09 29.29 -10.30
N VAL A 645 8.76 28.80 -11.48
CA VAL A 645 8.52 29.56 -12.70
C VAL A 645 7.06 29.35 -13.07
N THR A 646 6.30 30.42 -13.14
CA THR A 646 4.94 30.44 -13.70
C THR A 646 5.03 31.02 -15.10
N PHE A 647 4.36 30.44 -16.10
CA PHE A 647 4.47 30.93 -17.47
C PHE A 647 3.10 31.07 -18.15
N CYS A 648 3.02 32.09 -19.01
CA CYS A 648 1.98 32.21 -20.03
C CYS A 648 2.64 32.52 -21.38
N SER A 649 2.49 33.74 -21.89
CA SER A 649 3.25 34.24 -23.05
C SER A 649 4.71 34.58 -22.70
N SER A 650 5.02 34.73 -21.41
CA SER A 650 6.37 34.97 -20.88
C SER A 650 6.53 34.30 -19.52
N PRO A 651 7.75 33.84 -19.15
CA PRO A 651 8.00 33.25 -17.85
C PRO A 651 8.13 34.33 -16.76
N HIS A 652 7.68 34.00 -15.56
CA HIS A 652 7.84 34.80 -14.36
C HIS A 652 8.40 33.92 -13.23
N VAL A 653 9.51 34.35 -12.62
CA VAL A 653 10.16 33.62 -11.54
C VAL A 653 9.54 34.05 -10.21
N ALA A 654 8.72 33.17 -9.62
CA ALA A 654 8.10 33.39 -8.31
C ALA A 654 9.07 33.08 -7.15
N ALA A 655 10.00 32.15 -7.35
CA ALA A 655 11.07 31.84 -6.39
C ALA A 655 12.30 31.29 -7.11
N ALA A 656 13.49 31.62 -6.61
CA ALA A 656 14.76 31.15 -7.15
C ALA A 656 15.63 30.58 -6.01
N VAL A 657 16.03 29.32 -6.16
CA VAL A 657 16.90 28.55 -5.23
C VAL A 657 16.59 28.85 -3.75
N THR A 658 15.30 28.76 -3.41
CA THR A 658 14.78 29.13 -2.09
C THR A 658 14.64 27.87 -1.24
N PRO A 659 15.04 27.87 0.04
CA PRO A 659 14.79 26.74 0.94
C PRO A 659 13.32 26.34 0.94
N ILE A 660 13.01 25.03 1.01
CA ILE A 660 11.63 24.56 0.92
C ILE A 660 10.69 25.17 1.98
N ASP A 661 11.22 25.54 3.15
CA ASP A 661 10.46 26.15 4.24
C ASP A 661 10.04 27.59 3.92
N ALA A 662 10.83 28.27 3.09
CA ALA A 662 10.57 29.62 2.60
C ALA A 662 9.90 29.62 1.21
N ALA A 663 9.48 28.46 0.71
CA ALA A 663 8.79 28.35 -0.57
C ALA A 663 7.48 29.17 -0.57
N PRO A 664 7.18 29.91 -1.65
CA PRO A 664 6.00 30.76 -1.71
C PRO A 664 4.71 29.93 -1.60
N SER A 665 3.78 30.35 -0.74
CA SER A 665 2.46 29.71 -0.58
C SER A 665 1.42 30.21 -1.59
N SER A 666 1.65 31.38 -2.19
CA SER A 666 0.83 31.97 -3.24
C SER A 666 1.67 32.15 -4.50
N LEU A 667 1.18 31.65 -5.63
CA LEU A 667 1.84 31.76 -6.91
C LEU A 667 1.15 32.83 -7.79
N PRO A 668 1.92 33.63 -8.54
CA PRO A 668 1.37 34.66 -9.41
C PRO A 668 0.62 34.05 -10.59
N TYR A 669 -0.52 34.65 -10.93
CA TYR A 669 -1.36 34.29 -12.08
C TYR A 669 -1.56 35.51 -12.97
N SER A 670 -1.23 35.40 -14.26
CA SER A 670 -1.33 36.51 -15.22
C SER A 670 -2.26 36.23 -16.40
N GLY A 671 -2.63 34.97 -16.66
CA GLY A 671 -3.38 34.59 -17.87
C GLY A 671 -2.59 34.83 -19.16
N GLY A 672 -3.11 34.36 -20.30
CA GLY A 672 -2.49 34.55 -21.63
C GLY A 672 -2.33 33.24 -22.41
N GLY A 673 -1.46 33.26 -23.43
CA GLY A 673 -1.12 32.06 -24.22
C GLY A 673 -0.10 31.15 -23.51
N THR A 674 0.37 30.12 -24.22
CA THR A 674 1.23 29.04 -23.70
C THR A 674 2.55 28.95 -24.49
N CYS A 675 3.61 29.61 -24.03
CA CYS A 675 4.94 29.58 -24.66
C CYS A 675 5.93 28.73 -23.85
N PHE A 676 6.28 27.52 -24.31
CA PHE A 676 7.11 26.59 -23.52
C PHE A 676 8.60 26.91 -23.60
N ALA A 677 9.13 27.27 -24.78
CA ALA A 677 10.57 27.46 -24.96
C ALA A 677 11.18 28.58 -24.07
N PRO A 678 10.54 29.76 -23.92
CA PRO A 678 11.04 30.79 -23.00
C PRO A 678 11.02 30.33 -21.53
N ALA A 679 10.03 29.54 -21.13
CA ALA A 679 9.91 29.02 -19.77
C ALA A 679 10.99 27.98 -19.46
N LEU A 680 11.29 27.09 -20.41
CA LEU A 680 12.39 26.13 -20.31
C LEU A 680 13.75 26.81 -20.25
N ALA A 681 13.97 27.90 -21.01
CA ALA A 681 15.20 28.68 -20.94
C ALA A 681 15.43 29.31 -19.55
N GLU A 682 14.36 29.79 -18.91
CA GLU A 682 14.45 30.32 -17.55
C GLU A 682 14.69 29.21 -16.51
N CYS A 683 14.05 28.04 -16.67
CA CYS A 683 14.32 26.86 -15.84
C CYS A 683 15.78 26.41 -15.96
N GLN A 684 16.33 26.41 -17.18
CA GLN A 684 17.74 26.11 -17.42
C GLN A 684 18.65 27.07 -16.64
N ARG A 685 18.39 28.38 -16.69
CA ARG A 685 19.17 29.39 -15.96
C ARG A 685 19.15 29.14 -14.45
N LEU A 686 18.00 28.74 -13.90
CA LEU A 686 17.83 28.45 -12.47
C LEU A 686 18.55 27.16 -12.05
N LEU A 687 18.47 26.12 -12.89
CA LEU A 687 19.17 24.85 -12.69
C LEU A 687 20.70 25.03 -12.74
N GLU A 688 21.20 25.85 -13.67
CA GLU A 688 22.63 26.16 -13.79
C GLU A 688 23.16 27.06 -12.65
N ALA A 689 22.30 27.90 -12.06
CA ALA A 689 22.66 28.77 -10.95
C ALA A 689 22.71 28.04 -9.59
N ALA A 690 22.14 26.84 -9.49
CA ALA A 690 22.09 26.09 -8.25
C ALA A 690 23.45 25.42 -7.93
N PRO A 691 23.86 25.35 -6.64
CA PRO A 691 25.08 24.67 -6.25
C PRO A 691 25.06 23.18 -6.60
N ALA A 692 26.20 22.63 -7.05
CA ALA A 692 26.36 21.23 -7.50
C ALA A 692 26.09 20.14 -6.42
N ARG A 693 25.71 20.52 -5.20
CA ARG A 693 25.31 19.61 -4.12
C ARG A 693 23.85 19.16 -4.20
N TYR A 694 23.06 19.74 -5.12
CA TYR A 694 21.65 19.41 -5.27
C TYR A 694 21.42 18.53 -6.48
N THR A 695 20.60 17.49 -6.33
CA THR A 695 20.07 16.72 -7.46
C THR A 695 18.92 17.50 -8.10
N PRO A 696 19.01 17.92 -9.37
CA PRO A 696 17.98 18.74 -10.01
C PRO A 696 16.79 17.90 -10.47
N VAL A 697 15.58 18.38 -10.16
CA VAL A 697 14.30 17.78 -10.57
C VAL A 697 13.46 18.86 -11.25
N LEU A 698 13.22 18.73 -12.55
CA LEU A 698 12.36 19.60 -13.32
C LEU A 698 10.94 19.02 -13.36
N ILE A 699 9.95 19.80 -12.91
CA ILE A 699 8.52 19.48 -13.00
C ILE A 699 7.89 20.49 -13.95
N PHE A 700 7.60 20.06 -15.17
CA PHE A 700 6.98 20.88 -16.22
C PHE A 700 5.52 20.49 -16.41
N MET A 701 4.60 21.45 -16.31
CA MET A 701 3.16 21.18 -16.32
C MET A 701 2.40 22.17 -17.20
N SER A 702 1.48 21.66 -18.01
CA SER A 702 0.64 22.46 -18.94
C SER A 702 -0.71 21.77 -19.22
N ASP A 703 -1.76 22.56 -19.50
CA ASP A 703 -3.07 22.10 -19.99
C ASP A 703 -3.31 22.40 -21.48
N GLY A 704 -2.45 23.20 -22.10
CA GLY A 704 -2.56 23.62 -23.50
C GLY A 704 -1.38 23.20 -24.38
N GLU A 705 -1.55 23.40 -25.70
CA GLU A 705 -0.50 23.21 -26.70
C GLU A 705 0.48 24.38 -26.72
N ASP A 706 1.73 24.12 -27.12
CA ASP A 706 2.77 25.15 -27.23
C ASP A 706 2.55 26.02 -28.46
N CYS A 707 2.45 27.34 -28.29
CA CYS A 707 2.44 28.28 -29.40
C CYS A 707 3.85 28.71 -29.84
N SER A 708 4.89 28.22 -29.15
CA SER A 708 6.29 28.32 -29.58
C SER A 708 6.74 27.05 -30.30
N SER A 709 7.86 27.12 -31.02
CA SER A 709 8.49 25.95 -31.63
C SER A 709 9.80 25.62 -30.90
N GLY A 710 10.08 24.33 -30.71
CA GLY A 710 11.38 23.87 -30.20
C GLY A 710 11.44 23.44 -28.72
N ALA A 711 10.30 23.24 -28.03
CA ALA A 711 10.29 22.75 -26.65
C ALA A 711 11.07 21.42 -26.47
N THR A 712 10.88 20.46 -27.37
CA THR A 712 11.61 19.19 -27.40
C THR A 712 13.12 19.38 -27.54
N GLN A 713 13.55 20.34 -28.39
CA GLN A 713 14.97 20.66 -28.58
C GLN A 713 15.56 21.33 -27.34
N ALA A 714 14.79 22.20 -26.66
CA ALA A 714 15.20 22.83 -25.42
C ALA A 714 15.41 21.79 -24.30
N VAL A 715 14.54 20.79 -24.17
CA VAL A 715 14.71 19.68 -23.21
C VAL A 715 15.94 18.85 -23.55
N GLN A 716 16.19 18.53 -24.82
CA GLN A 716 17.42 17.82 -25.24
C GLN A 716 18.68 18.61 -24.88
N GLN A 717 18.68 19.93 -25.12
CA GLN A 717 19.79 20.80 -24.77
C GLN A 717 19.99 20.84 -23.25
N LEU A 718 18.92 20.95 -22.47
CA LEU A 718 18.96 20.92 -21.01
C LEU A 718 19.59 19.63 -20.48
N CYS A 719 19.09 18.48 -20.93
CA CYS A 719 19.63 17.16 -20.55
C CYS A 719 21.09 16.99 -20.97
N SER A 720 21.49 17.52 -22.13
CA SER A 720 22.88 17.45 -22.59
C SER A 720 23.85 18.27 -21.72
N ARG A 721 23.41 19.44 -21.23
CA ARG A 721 24.21 20.34 -20.39
C ARG A 721 24.31 19.88 -18.94
N LEU A 722 23.22 19.33 -18.40
CA LEU A 722 23.14 18.82 -17.02
C LEU A 722 23.38 17.31 -16.92
N ARG A 723 24.01 16.70 -17.94
CA ARG A 723 24.26 15.26 -18.03
C ARG A 723 25.05 14.69 -16.85
N MET A 724 25.88 15.52 -16.21
CA MET A 724 26.70 15.15 -15.06
C MET A 724 25.98 15.31 -13.71
N CYS A 725 24.78 15.91 -13.69
CA CYS A 725 24.07 16.31 -12.47
C CYS A 725 22.90 15.38 -12.09
N ASN A 726 22.71 14.26 -12.79
CA ASN A 726 21.60 13.32 -12.56
C ASN A 726 20.21 13.99 -12.61
N LEU A 727 19.99 14.85 -13.61
CA LEU A 727 18.73 15.56 -13.83
C LEU A 727 17.56 14.59 -14.00
N GLN A 728 16.45 14.87 -13.32
CA GLN A 728 15.15 14.22 -13.51
C GLN A 728 14.18 15.20 -14.17
N VAL A 729 13.44 14.75 -15.18
CA VAL A 729 12.48 15.57 -15.93
C VAL A 729 11.11 14.91 -15.89
N HIS A 730 10.14 15.57 -15.25
CA HIS A 730 8.75 15.15 -15.19
C HIS A 730 7.89 16.12 -15.98
N THR A 731 7.20 15.63 -17.01
CA THR A 731 6.22 16.40 -17.76
C THR A 731 4.81 15.95 -17.40
N ILE A 732 3.92 16.90 -17.10
CA ILE A 732 2.57 16.62 -16.59
C ILE A 732 1.53 17.29 -17.50
N ALA A 733 0.71 16.48 -18.16
CA ALA A 733 -0.45 16.96 -18.91
C ALA A 733 -1.67 17.07 -18.00
N PHE A 734 -2.30 18.25 -17.94
CA PHE A 734 -3.50 18.48 -17.14
C PHE A 734 -4.76 18.60 -17.99
N GLY A 735 -5.83 17.90 -17.61
CA GLY A 735 -7.05 17.76 -18.40
C GLY A 735 -6.91 16.65 -19.45
N SER A 736 -6.65 17.02 -20.70
CA SER A 736 -6.44 16.06 -21.80
C SER A 736 -4.96 15.79 -22.02
N GLY A 737 -4.59 14.55 -22.38
CA GLY A 737 -3.21 14.21 -22.71
C GLY A 737 -2.67 15.05 -23.87
N ILE A 738 -1.53 15.70 -23.64
CA ILE A 738 -0.87 16.57 -24.64
C ILE A 738 0.32 15.80 -25.21
N LYS A 739 0.22 15.38 -26.48
CA LYS A 739 1.27 14.61 -27.15
C LYS A 739 2.65 15.29 -27.11
N LEU A 740 2.68 16.62 -27.16
CA LEU A 740 3.93 17.38 -27.07
C LEU A 740 4.66 17.19 -25.74
N LEU A 741 3.95 17.06 -24.62
CA LEU A 741 4.56 16.79 -23.31
C LEU A 741 5.12 15.37 -23.25
N GLU A 742 4.42 14.40 -23.85
CA GLU A 742 4.92 13.04 -24.02
C GLU A 742 6.20 13.02 -24.88
N ASP A 743 6.23 13.78 -25.98
CA ASP A 743 7.40 13.93 -26.84
C ASP A 743 8.57 14.63 -26.10
N MET A 744 8.29 15.60 -25.21
CA MET A 744 9.29 16.25 -24.35
C MET A 744 9.89 15.29 -23.33
N ALA A 745 9.08 14.45 -22.68
CA ALA A 745 9.59 13.40 -21.79
C ALA A 745 10.44 12.39 -22.57
N ALA A 746 9.98 11.94 -23.74
CA ALA A 746 10.74 11.02 -24.59
C ALA A 746 12.09 11.63 -25.02
N ALA A 747 12.11 12.93 -25.31
CA ALA A 747 13.33 13.67 -25.65
C ALA A 747 14.34 13.83 -24.51
N ALA A 748 13.90 13.73 -23.25
CA ALA A 748 14.79 13.64 -22.10
C ALA A 748 15.44 12.25 -21.93
N GLY A 749 15.02 11.25 -22.72
CA GLY A 749 15.59 9.89 -22.68
C GLY A 749 15.33 9.21 -21.33
N SER A 750 16.35 8.58 -20.75
CA SER A 750 16.24 7.88 -19.46
C SER A 750 16.01 8.80 -18.26
N ALA A 751 16.13 10.12 -18.43
CA ALA A 751 15.86 11.12 -17.40
C ALA A 751 14.40 11.60 -17.40
N GLY A 752 13.62 11.26 -18.45
CA GLY A 752 12.27 11.76 -18.68
C GLY A 752 11.17 10.83 -18.22
N GLN A 753 10.13 11.40 -17.62
CA GLN A 753 8.89 10.71 -17.29
C GLN A 753 7.67 11.55 -17.65
N TYR A 754 6.69 10.91 -18.28
CA TYR A 754 5.42 11.53 -18.64
C TYR A 754 4.32 11.12 -17.66
N HIS A 755 3.49 12.10 -17.28
CA HIS A 755 2.36 11.93 -16.38
C HIS A 755 1.12 12.61 -16.99
N ALA A 756 -0.04 12.00 -16.80
CA ALA A 756 -1.32 12.55 -17.23
C ALA A 756 -2.26 12.68 -16.03
N ALA A 757 -2.93 13.83 -15.91
CA ALA A 757 -3.86 14.12 -14.83
C ALA A 757 -5.15 14.72 -15.40
N ALA A 758 -6.24 13.95 -15.39
CA ALA A 758 -7.54 14.36 -15.92
C ALA A 758 -8.25 15.43 -15.07
N GLY A 759 -7.78 15.69 -13.85
CA GLY A 759 -8.34 16.69 -12.93
C GLY A 759 -7.48 16.86 -11.67
N GLY A 760 -7.87 17.79 -10.80
CA GLY A 760 -7.05 18.22 -9.66
C GLY A 760 -6.62 17.13 -8.69
N LEU A 761 -7.44 16.10 -8.47
CA LEU A 761 -7.10 15.00 -7.57
C LEU A 761 -5.99 14.10 -8.13
N GLN A 762 -6.06 13.78 -9.43
CA GLN A 762 -4.99 13.04 -10.10
C GLN A 762 -3.71 13.86 -10.17
N LEU A 763 -3.83 15.18 -10.37
CA LEU A 763 -2.67 16.08 -10.35
C LEU A 763 -1.96 16.07 -8.99
N GLN A 764 -2.72 16.11 -7.90
CA GLN A 764 -2.17 15.97 -6.54
C GLN A 764 -1.47 14.61 -6.35
N GLN A 765 -2.04 13.52 -6.87
CA GLN A 765 -1.42 12.18 -6.80
C GLN A 765 -0.09 12.13 -7.54
N VAL A 766 -0.03 12.67 -8.76
CA VAL A 766 1.21 12.75 -9.56
C VAL A 766 2.28 13.53 -8.81
N PHE A 767 1.95 14.69 -8.25
CA PHE A 767 2.89 15.52 -7.49
C PHE A 767 3.41 14.80 -6.22
N VAL A 768 2.54 14.09 -5.49
CA VAL A 768 2.93 13.29 -4.32
C VAL A 768 3.79 12.09 -4.73
N GLN A 769 3.47 11.44 -5.85
CA GLN A 769 4.25 10.32 -6.38
C GLN A 769 5.67 10.77 -6.76
N ILE A 770 5.82 11.89 -7.48
CA ILE A 770 7.12 12.48 -7.81
C ILE A 770 7.91 12.76 -6.53
N ALA A 771 7.26 13.31 -5.50
CA ALA A 771 7.89 13.57 -4.20
C ALA A 771 8.45 12.31 -3.53
N ALA A 772 7.71 11.20 -3.64
CA ALA A 772 8.05 9.90 -3.05
C ALA A 772 9.13 9.15 -3.86
N GLU A 773 9.06 9.19 -5.19
CA GLU A 773 10.06 8.58 -6.09
C GLU A 773 11.42 9.26 -5.96
N CYS A 774 11.45 10.58 -5.75
CA CYS A 774 12.68 11.32 -5.44
C CYS A 774 13.36 10.83 -4.14
N SER A 775 12.64 10.14 -3.24
CA SER A 775 13.23 9.55 -2.04
C SER A 775 13.94 8.19 -2.28
N ALA A 776 13.94 7.67 -3.52
CA ALA A 776 14.77 6.60 -4.13
C ALA A 776 15.41 5.50 -3.24
N VAL A 777 14.77 5.15 -2.14
CA VAL A 777 15.09 4.01 -1.27
C VAL A 777 14.07 2.89 -1.49
N ASP A 778 12.86 3.19 -1.97
CA ASP A 778 11.77 2.20 -2.04
C ASP A 778 11.84 1.25 -3.24
N GLY A 779 12.41 1.66 -4.38
CA GLY A 779 12.52 0.83 -5.58
C GLY A 779 13.47 -0.36 -5.39
N LEU A 780 14.68 -0.08 -4.88
CA LEU A 780 15.70 -1.08 -4.60
C LEU A 780 15.27 -2.01 -3.46
N VAL A 781 14.68 -1.47 -2.38
CA VAL A 781 14.18 -2.30 -1.27
C VAL A 781 13.02 -3.20 -1.72
N ARG A 782 12.17 -2.74 -2.64
CA ARG A 782 11.11 -3.58 -3.23
C ARG A 782 11.68 -4.73 -4.05
N GLU A 783 12.68 -4.46 -4.89
CA GLU A 783 13.33 -5.51 -5.68
C GLU A 783 14.11 -6.50 -4.78
N PHE A 784 14.82 -5.98 -3.77
CA PHE A 784 15.53 -6.79 -2.78
C PHE A 784 14.58 -7.70 -1.99
N ALA A 785 13.45 -7.16 -1.53
CA ALA A 785 12.42 -7.93 -0.84
C ALA A 785 11.79 -8.99 -1.75
N GLN A 786 11.53 -8.66 -3.02
CA GLN A 786 10.98 -9.61 -3.98
C GLN A 786 11.94 -10.78 -4.25
N LYS A 787 13.22 -10.50 -4.52
CA LYS A 787 14.22 -11.54 -4.77
C LYS A 787 14.51 -12.41 -3.56
N LEU A 788 14.60 -11.79 -2.37
CA LEU A 788 14.79 -12.54 -1.14
C LEU A 788 13.59 -13.46 -0.87
N THR A 789 12.36 -12.98 -1.10
CA THR A 789 11.15 -13.80 -0.98
C THR A 789 11.09 -14.93 -2.02
N GLU A 790 11.46 -14.67 -3.28
CA GLU A 790 11.55 -15.71 -4.31
C GLU A 790 12.57 -16.79 -3.94
N MET A 791 13.75 -16.39 -3.46
CA MET A 791 14.81 -17.33 -3.05
C MET A 791 14.47 -18.09 -1.77
N ILE A 792 13.88 -17.44 -0.77
CA ILE A 792 13.34 -18.11 0.43
C ILE A 792 12.27 -19.12 0.02
N SER A 793 11.37 -18.76 -0.91
CA SER A 793 10.31 -19.64 -1.39
C SER A 793 10.85 -20.86 -2.14
N VAL A 794 11.86 -20.68 -3.00
CA VAL A 794 12.54 -21.78 -3.72
C VAL A 794 13.27 -22.69 -2.74
N LYS A 795 13.98 -22.14 -1.75
CA LYS A 795 14.73 -22.93 -0.77
C LYS A 795 13.80 -23.69 0.19
N ILE A 796 12.68 -23.08 0.60
CA ILE A 796 11.60 -23.77 1.33
C ILE A 796 11.04 -24.93 0.51
N MET A 797 10.77 -24.74 -0.79
CA MET A 797 10.28 -25.83 -1.64
C MET A 797 11.25 -27.00 -1.73
N VAL A 798 12.54 -26.74 -1.95
CA VAL A 798 13.54 -27.80 -2.17
C VAL A 798 13.81 -28.62 -0.91
N ASP A 799 13.66 -28.01 0.27
CA ASP A 799 13.99 -28.66 1.55
C ASP A 799 12.77 -29.25 2.29
N TYR A 800 11.54 -28.84 1.95
CA TYR A 800 10.29 -29.32 2.58
C TYR A 800 9.40 -30.20 1.68
N LEU A 801 9.66 -30.26 0.36
CA LEU A 801 9.05 -31.21 -0.58
C LEU A 801 10.09 -32.27 -0.98
#